data_AF-A0A7C2FUI7-F1
#
_entry.id   AF-A0A7C2FUI7-F1
#
_cell.length_a   1.000
_cell.length_b   1.000
_cell.length_c   1.000
_cell.angle_alpha   90.00
_cell.angle_beta   90.00
_cell.angle_gamma   90.00
#
_symmetry.space_group_name_H-M   'P 1'
#
loop_
_entity.id
_entity.type
_entity.pdbx_description
1 polymer ?
#
loop_
_entity_poly.entity_id
_entity_poly.type
_entity_poly.pdbx_seq_one_letter_code
_entity_poly.pdbx_strand_id
1 'polypeptide(L)'
;MRQENKTNLFVDQGAYFSSEVAISSKAIGMKAKGLFSLSHKWVPNFFVLSTELYERYLDLDTKKTFVSTHTDSQMLLFDDTPISPTQSFLDEALRPDEQECLIKNVQRISPLPEDYIIVRSSATNEDMNARGRHLSFICKATLKEISSHIIKIFEVCSQDQTNCPMSIIIQKLIGTTRSSGHLSNERRVTKRISSWLCEFDSLAGVGTSDFEVLSSRKTTPQPIDEFLFCHNMAECRLVLNNIASWASNKKLRLHFEWIWDGTQIWIVQADSAISLKGSEPYALSLKTLKTPTIKQLSTLVLEKDIKKGTWKKLDCLKTFRESNLKTATVWVLHDLNILMELSQRQWPEALAEDLQSLLTSPIVIRTDTSGENHSDKFMMPRTDMVSDYEEAKKFILNVASEYKKDFIDNNKPCFIFHRFIPARSSAFTYSQPNNPRIRIDGIWGSPDGLSYYPHDSFELSLSSNKFSQCIRYKEDYLDIDKDGRWSPRKAGERWDWKASLEKDEIKQISKGTYDIAKVVGKPVQVMWFVGIPDGLGHPDILPWYISTEATPDVVKDSPMRASLRSPLIRRLEDIDYLARTSEVFPVHSIRLRPIPNLLRSRDFIERVASLAKELNVSVELEGSILAHAFYLLRNFGIKVVCPGFLKPIYPPIIYNKLVRDNIPDNITQKGEKVIISKLESEELITELKAKVVEEALELYWSDTKDNTIEEIVDINEVLTTICKKMNLESTQIELLAKEKREKRGGFNKGYILKKTEEISIILTGKTRKTLFGEVGQEIEGTNKQAKHPKVLNSRSPKKDGPKLIIPMIPPDPSHRFESYPFQFPKYGVTMNIRFREKEIIIEIDEIKADNIRLLFD
;
A
#
# COMPACT_ATOMS: atom_id res chain seq x y z
N MET A 1 -6.44 61.23 -22.73
CA MET A 1 -6.95 60.99 -21.37
C MET A 1 -6.23 59.77 -20.81
N ARG A 2 -5.68 59.82 -19.59
CA ARG A 2 -5.24 58.60 -18.89
C ARG A 2 -6.47 58.02 -18.19
N GLN A 3 -6.92 56.82 -18.55
CA GLN A 3 -7.76 56.04 -17.63
C GLN A 3 -6.82 55.40 -16.61
N GLU A 4 -7.16 55.53 -15.34
CA GLU A 4 -6.44 54.89 -14.24
C GLU A 4 -6.73 53.39 -14.25
N ASN A 5 -5.83 52.59 -14.82
CA ASN A 5 -5.74 51.18 -14.47
C ASN A 5 -5.34 51.10 -13.00
N LYS A 6 -6.32 51.00 -12.10
CA LYS A 6 -6.08 50.68 -10.68
C LYS A 6 -5.58 49.23 -10.58
N THR A 7 -4.27 49.05 -10.67
CA THR A 7 -3.64 47.78 -10.33
C THR A 7 -3.72 47.59 -8.82
N ASN A 8 -4.54 46.63 -8.39
CA ASN A 8 -4.69 46.29 -6.98
C ASN A 8 -3.47 45.48 -6.52
N LEU A 9 -2.40 46.19 -6.14
CA LEU A 9 -1.21 45.61 -5.50
C LEU A 9 -1.58 44.78 -4.25
N PHE A 10 -2.62 45.23 -3.53
CA PHE A 10 -3.23 44.55 -2.40
C PHE A 10 -4.56 43.92 -2.81
N VAL A 11 -4.71 42.62 -2.58
CA VAL A 11 -5.97 41.89 -2.78
C VAL A 11 -6.44 41.30 -1.45
N ASP A 12 -7.59 41.75 -0.96
CA ASP A 12 -8.31 41.16 0.16
C ASP A 12 -9.57 40.42 -0.32
N GLN A 13 -10.25 39.72 0.59
CA GLN A 13 -11.44 38.94 0.26
C GLN A 13 -12.61 39.83 -0.21
N GLY A 14 -12.77 41.03 0.37
CA GLY A 14 -13.83 41.96 -0.03
C GLY A 14 -13.66 42.42 -1.47
N ALA A 15 -12.45 42.88 -1.82
CA ALA A 15 -12.06 43.24 -3.17
C ALA A 15 -12.31 42.09 -4.15
N TYR A 16 -11.83 40.88 -3.83
CA TYR A 16 -11.92 39.69 -4.69
C TYR A 16 -13.38 39.29 -5.05
N PHE A 17 -14.32 39.43 -4.11
CA PHE A 17 -15.74 39.15 -4.37
C PHE A 17 -16.53 40.35 -4.93
N SER A 18 -16.04 41.59 -4.75
CA SER A 18 -16.70 42.81 -5.24
C SER A 18 -16.37 43.18 -6.69
N SER A 19 -15.25 42.67 -7.24
CA SER A 19 -14.80 43.00 -8.59
C SER A 19 -15.53 42.21 -9.67
N GLU A 20 -16.27 42.89 -10.55
CA GLU A 20 -16.87 42.28 -11.76
C GLU A 20 -15.83 41.62 -12.68
N VAL A 21 -14.57 42.07 -12.60
CA VAL A 21 -13.41 41.43 -13.23
C VAL A 21 -12.85 40.36 -12.30
N ALA A 22 -13.03 39.08 -12.64
CA ALA A 22 -12.47 37.97 -11.88
C ALA A 22 -10.94 38.03 -11.81
N ILE A 23 -10.40 38.23 -10.60
CA ILE A 23 -8.96 38.42 -10.37
C ILE A 23 -8.18 37.17 -10.81
N SER A 24 -7.29 37.36 -11.77
CA SER A 24 -6.55 36.27 -12.42
C SER A 24 -5.57 35.60 -11.48
N SER A 25 -5.47 34.26 -11.54
CA SER A 25 -4.45 33.51 -10.78
C SER A 25 -3.01 33.79 -11.23
N LYS A 26 -2.82 34.53 -12.34
CA LYS A 26 -1.51 35.11 -12.70
C LYS A 26 -1.07 36.26 -11.79
N ALA A 27 -1.98 36.93 -11.09
CA ALA A 27 -1.66 38.09 -10.25
C ALA A 27 -1.51 37.74 -8.76
N ILE A 28 -2.12 36.64 -8.30
CA ILE A 28 -2.20 36.23 -6.88
C ILE A 28 -1.61 34.83 -6.60
N GLY A 29 -1.13 34.13 -7.62
CA GLY A 29 -0.65 32.75 -7.49
C GLY A 29 -1.75 31.73 -7.14
N MET A 30 -1.33 30.48 -6.94
CA MET A 30 -2.26 29.35 -6.80
C MET A 30 -2.76 29.12 -5.37
N LYS A 31 -1.92 29.27 -4.33
CA LYS A 31 -2.35 29.12 -2.93
C LYS A 31 -3.42 30.14 -2.56
N ALA A 32 -3.24 31.41 -2.95
CA ALA A 32 -4.19 32.47 -2.65
C ALA A 32 -5.55 32.22 -3.30
N LYS A 33 -5.56 31.83 -4.59
CA LYS A 33 -6.77 31.43 -5.32
C LYS A 33 -7.51 30.31 -4.60
N GLY A 34 -6.77 29.37 -4.01
CA GLY A 34 -7.30 28.34 -3.13
C GLY A 34 -8.08 28.93 -1.95
N LEU A 35 -7.43 29.77 -1.15
CA LEU A 35 -8.04 30.43 0.02
C LEU A 35 -9.22 31.36 -0.34
N PHE A 36 -9.14 32.12 -1.44
CA PHE A 36 -10.24 32.94 -1.95
C PHE A 36 -11.44 32.12 -2.48
N SER A 37 -11.29 30.80 -2.70
CA SER A 37 -12.41 29.94 -3.13
C SER A 37 -13.29 29.43 -1.98
N LEU A 38 -12.91 29.74 -0.73
CA LEU A 38 -13.57 29.31 0.50
C LEU A 38 -14.39 30.44 1.15
N SER A 39 -15.20 30.08 2.14
CA SER A 39 -15.91 31.06 2.98
C SER A 39 -14.91 31.83 3.85
N HIS A 40 -15.12 33.13 4.00
CA HIS A 40 -14.38 33.99 4.93
C HIS A 40 -14.44 33.50 6.39
N LYS A 41 -15.48 32.73 6.76
CA LYS A 41 -15.65 32.12 8.10
C LYS A 41 -14.83 30.85 8.32
N TRP A 42 -14.24 30.30 7.25
CA TRP A 42 -13.50 29.03 7.27
C TRP A 42 -11.98 29.22 7.26
N VAL A 43 -11.49 30.40 6.87
CA VAL A 43 -10.06 30.68 6.67
C VAL A 43 -9.61 31.83 7.57
N PRO A 44 -8.39 31.81 8.16
CA PRO A 44 -7.90 32.95 8.92
C PRO A 44 -7.76 34.19 8.04
N ASN A 45 -8.05 35.38 8.59
CA ASN A 45 -7.91 36.66 7.87
C ASN A 45 -6.56 36.75 7.14
N PHE A 46 -6.61 37.05 5.84
CA PHE A 46 -5.44 37.22 4.99
C PHE A 46 -5.65 38.30 3.92
N PHE A 47 -4.54 38.85 3.42
CA PHE A 47 -4.48 39.60 2.16
C PHE A 47 -3.28 39.12 1.35
N VAL A 48 -3.21 39.55 0.09
CA VAL A 48 -2.18 39.13 -0.87
C VAL A 48 -1.53 40.35 -1.49
N LEU A 49 -0.20 40.34 -1.56
CA LEU A 49 0.62 41.24 -2.37
C LEU A 49 0.79 40.59 -3.75
N SER A 50 0.38 41.29 -4.81
CA SER A 50 0.35 40.75 -6.18
C SER A 50 1.75 40.51 -6.75
N THR A 51 1.82 39.78 -7.87
CA THR A 51 3.09 39.53 -8.60
C THR A 51 3.77 40.80 -9.09
N GLU A 52 3.05 41.92 -9.19
CA GLU A 52 3.59 43.23 -9.52
C GLU A 52 4.72 43.65 -8.56
N LEU A 53 4.65 43.26 -7.27
CA LEU A 53 5.72 43.55 -6.31
C LEU A 53 7.01 42.77 -6.58
N TYR A 54 6.90 41.55 -7.10
CA TYR A 54 8.04 40.72 -7.51
C TYR A 54 8.61 41.17 -8.86
N GLU A 55 7.74 41.60 -9.79
CA GLU A 55 8.15 42.22 -11.04
C GLU A 55 8.96 43.50 -10.75
N ARG A 56 8.48 44.38 -9.84
CA ARG A 56 9.24 45.54 -9.33
C ARG A 56 10.56 45.17 -8.62
N TYR A 57 10.64 44.01 -7.96
CA TYR A 57 11.88 43.53 -7.33
C TYR A 57 12.96 43.23 -8.38
N LEU A 58 12.63 42.41 -9.39
CA LEU A 58 13.55 42.07 -10.48
C LEU A 58 13.99 43.32 -11.26
N ASP A 59 13.07 44.27 -11.45
CA ASP A 59 13.33 45.56 -12.11
C ASP A 59 14.29 46.46 -11.32
N LEU A 60 14.46 46.27 -10.01
CA LEU A 60 15.41 47.03 -9.18
C LEU A 60 16.74 46.29 -9.00
N ASP A 61 16.71 44.96 -8.88
CA ASP A 61 17.90 44.10 -8.79
C ASP A 61 18.75 44.13 -10.07
N THR A 62 18.09 44.07 -11.24
CA THR A 62 18.74 44.25 -12.55
C THR A 62 19.37 45.63 -12.73
N LYS A 63 18.80 46.69 -12.13
CA LYS A 63 19.39 48.04 -12.15
C LYS A 63 20.61 48.14 -11.21
N LYS A 64 20.57 47.51 -10.03
CA LYS A 64 21.70 47.50 -9.08
C LYS A 64 22.90 46.71 -9.62
N THR A 65 22.67 45.58 -10.28
CA THR A 65 23.72 44.83 -10.98
C THR A 65 24.33 45.59 -12.17
N PHE A 66 23.55 46.35 -12.95
CA PHE A 66 24.07 47.18 -14.05
C PHE A 66 24.93 48.37 -13.58
N VAL A 67 24.69 48.88 -12.36
CA VAL A 67 25.50 49.97 -11.78
C VAL A 67 26.85 49.46 -11.26
N SER A 68 26.88 48.25 -10.68
CA SER A 68 28.14 47.67 -10.15
C SER A 68 29.21 47.33 -11.21
N THR A 69 28.86 47.33 -12.49
CA THR A 69 29.81 47.08 -13.60
C THR A 69 30.47 48.34 -14.16
N HIS A 70 30.12 49.55 -13.68
CA HIS A 70 30.61 50.83 -14.20
C HIS A 70 31.07 51.81 -13.10
N THR A 71 31.90 51.32 -12.17
CA THR A 71 32.76 52.16 -11.32
C THR A 71 34.20 51.67 -11.36
N ASP A 72 35.14 52.63 -11.41
CA ASP A 72 36.52 52.36 -11.82
C ASP A 72 37.44 51.74 -10.76
N SER A 73 38.41 51.02 -11.29
CA SER A 73 39.54 50.37 -10.61
C SER A 73 40.27 51.24 -9.58
N GLN A 74 40.19 50.87 -8.29
CA GLN A 74 41.26 51.17 -7.33
C GLN A 74 41.28 50.19 -6.14
N MET A 75 42.48 49.82 -5.69
CA MET A 75 42.68 48.85 -4.62
C MET A 75 42.42 49.49 -3.24
N LEU A 76 41.59 48.84 -2.42
CA LEU A 76 41.64 48.93 -0.95
C LEU A 76 41.22 47.58 -0.35
N LEU A 77 41.53 47.34 0.92
CA LEU A 77 41.33 46.03 1.56
C LEU A 77 39.84 45.77 1.85
N PHE A 78 39.45 44.50 1.74
CA PHE A 78 38.17 44.02 2.27
C PHE A 78 38.27 43.91 3.79
N ASP A 79 37.40 44.65 4.49
CA ASP A 79 37.18 44.53 5.93
C ASP A 79 35.88 43.74 6.12
N ASP A 80 35.90 42.65 6.89
CA ASP A 80 34.80 41.67 6.98
C ASP A 80 33.59 42.22 7.77
N THR A 81 32.79 43.06 7.11
CA THR A 81 31.51 43.57 7.63
C THR A 81 30.37 43.34 6.62
N PRO A 82 29.32 42.58 6.97
CA PRO A 82 28.19 42.36 6.08
C PRO A 82 27.33 43.63 5.97
N ILE A 83 27.45 44.35 4.85
CA ILE A 83 26.63 45.53 4.56
C ILE A 83 25.16 45.09 4.42
N SER A 84 24.37 45.31 5.48
CA SER A 84 22.96 44.89 5.57
C SER A 84 22.08 45.54 4.48
N PRO A 85 21.52 44.76 3.52
CA PRO A 85 20.58 45.29 2.52
C PRO A 85 19.14 45.46 3.04
N THR A 86 18.92 45.19 4.34
CA THR A 86 17.65 44.63 4.84
C THR A 86 16.45 45.58 5.00
N GLN A 87 16.55 46.85 4.58
CA GLN A 87 15.42 47.80 4.67
C GLN A 87 15.12 48.58 3.38
N SER A 88 16.11 49.14 2.67
CA SER A 88 15.82 50.13 1.61
C SER A 88 14.97 49.59 0.44
N PHE A 89 15.02 48.29 0.14
CA PHE A 89 14.28 47.74 -1.01
C PHE A 89 12.76 48.02 -0.95
N LEU A 90 12.10 47.86 0.21
CA LEU A 90 10.65 48.11 0.31
C LEU A 90 10.29 49.59 0.55
N ASP A 91 11.29 50.44 0.80
CA ASP A 91 11.17 51.90 0.74
C ASP A 91 11.40 52.42 -0.71
N GLU A 92 12.09 51.65 -1.55
CA GLU A 92 12.28 51.91 -2.98
C GLU A 92 11.14 51.34 -3.86
N ALA A 93 10.54 50.20 -3.47
CA ALA A 93 9.60 49.44 -4.30
C ALA A 93 8.10 49.64 -3.97
N LEU A 94 7.77 50.10 -2.75
CA LEU A 94 6.42 50.54 -2.38
C LEU A 94 6.38 52.06 -2.33
N ARG A 95 5.34 52.64 -2.93
CA ARG A 95 5.03 54.07 -2.78
C ARG A 95 4.53 54.34 -1.35
N PRO A 96 4.63 55.57 -0.81
CA PRO A 96 4.18 55.88 0.54
C PRO A 96 2.70 55.54 0.82
N ASP A 97 1.82 55.70 -0.19
CA ASP A 97 0.41 55.28 -0.13
C ASP A 97 0.25 53.75 -0.10
N GLU A 98 1.14 53.01 -0.75
CA GLU A 98 1.18 51.55 -0.69
C GLU A 98 1.74 51.08 0.67
N GLN A 99 2.71 51.78 1.26
CA GLN A 99 3.20 51.48 2.62
C GLN A 99 2.13 51.72 3.70
N GLU A 100 1.40 52.84 3.65
CA GLU A 100 0.27 53.09 4.56
C GLU A 100 -0.83 52.03 4.38
N CYS A 101 -1.13 51.64 3.13
CA CYS A 101 -2.07 50.57 2.82
C CYS A 101 -1.62 49.21 3.38
N LEU A 102 -0.32 48.88 3.31
CA LEU A 102 0.25 47.67 3.91
C LEU A 102 0.06 47.65 5.43
N ILE A 103 0.43 48.74 6.12
CA ILE A 103 0.26 48.88 7.58
C ILE A 103 -1.21 48.70 7.98
N LYS A 104 -2.13 49.37 7.28
CA LYS A 104 -3.57 49.31 7.52
C LYS A 104 -4.16 47.91 7.31
N ASN A 105 -3.68 47.17 6.32
CA ASN A 105 -4.11 45.78 6.08
C ASN A 105 -3.53 44.80 7.11
N VAL A 106 -2.28 45.00 7.56
CA VAL A 106 -1.69 44.22 8.67
C VAL A 106 -2.47 44.43 9.97
N GLN A 107 -2.77 45.68 10.34
CA GLN A 107 -3.58 46.02 11.52
C GLN A 107 -4.99 45.40 11.50
N ARG A 108 -5.57 45.18 10.31
CA ARG A 108 -6.87 44.52 10.13
C ARG A 108 -6.82 43.00 10.30
N ILE A 109 -5.66 42.38 10.13
CA ILE A 109 -5.41 40.95 10.42
C ILE A 109 -5.06 40.76 11.90
N SER A 110 -4.16 41.60 12.39
CA SER A 110 -3.56 41.54 13.72
C SER A 110 -3.50 42.95 14.31
N PRO A 111 -4.45 43.32 15.19
CA PRO A 111 -4.55 44.68 15.73
C PRO A 111 -3.48 45.01 16.78
N LEU A 112 -2.75 44.02 17.30
CA LEU A 112 -1.63 44.22 18.22
C LEU A 112 -0.28 43.97 17.51
N PRO A 113 0.72 44.86 17.61
CA PRO A 113 2.04 44.64 17.00
C PRO A 113 2.81 43.41 17.53
N GLU A 114 2.41 42.90 18.70
CA GLU A 114 2.94 41.69 19.33
C GLU A 114 2.20 40.40 18.89
N ASP A 115 1.13 40.51 18.10
CA ASP A 115 0.52 39.36 17.43
C ASP A 115 1.50 38.79 16.39
N TYR A 116 1.45 37.47 16.21
CA TYR A 116 2.19 36.78 15.15
C TYR A 116 1.34 36.56 13.89
N ILE A 117 2.01 36.61 12.76
CA ILE A 117 1.46 36.39 11.41
C ILE A 117 2.36 35.41 10.65
N ILE A 118 1.87 34.88 9.54
CA ILE A 118 2.64 34.04 8.64
C ILE A 118 2.71 34.67 7.24
N VAL A 119 3.93 34.81 6.74
CA VAL A 119 4.27 35.36 5.41
C VAL A 119 4.65 34.18 4.52
N ARG A 120 3.90 33.94 3.44
CA ARG A 120 3.96 32.70 2.64
C ARG A 120 4.11 32.99 1.15
N SER A 121 4.94 32.23 0.44
CA SER A 121 5.09 32.36 -1.02
C SER A 121 3.99 31.62 -1.79
N SER A 122 3.45 32.25 -2.83
CA SER A 122 2.35 31.77 -3.68
C SER A 122 2.73 31.96 -5.15
N ALA A 123 3.16 30.89 -5.82
CA ALA A 123 3.65 30.96 -7.19
C ALA A 123 2.51 30.83 -8.22
N THR A 124 2.72 31.36 -9.42
CA THR A 124 1.69 31.36 -10.50
C THR A 124 1.63 30.06 -11.31
N ASN A 125 2.70 29.26 -11.30
CA ASN A 125 2.78 27.96 -11.97
C ASN A 125 2.74 26.75 -11.00
N GLU A 126 2.48 27.00 -9.70
CA GLU A 126 2.60 26.00 -8.65
C GLU A 126 1.72 24.77 -8.90
N ASP A 127 2.36 23.60 -8.94
CA ASP A 127 1.72 22.29 -8.92
C ASP A 127 1.83 21.65 -7.53
N MET A 128 1.05 20.59 -7.30
CA MET A 128 0.99 19.94 -5.98
C MET A 128 2.19 19.03 -5.67
N ASN A 129 3.13 18.88 -6.62
CA ASN A 129 4.41 18.20 -6.41
C ASN A 129 5.49 19.17 -5.92
N ALA A 130 5.28 20.49 -6.09
CA ALA A 130 6.12 21.55 -5.51
C ALA A 130 5.80 21.88 -4.03
N ARG A 131 4.90 21.12 -3.38
CA ARG A 131 4.66 21.20 -1.94
C ARG A 131 5.96 20.94 -1.16
N GLY A 132 6.15 21.67 -0.05
CA GLY A 132 7.38 21.63 0.75
C GLY A 132 8.57 22.40 0.16
N ARG A 133 8.56 22.79 -1.13
CA ARG A 133 9.61 23.64 -1.74
C ARG A 133 9.38 25.15 -1.55
N HIS A 134 8.34 25.55 -0.82
CA HIS A 134 7.88 26.93 -0.71
C HIS A 134 8.13 27.52 0.67
N LEU A 135 8.74 28.71 0.71
CA LEU A 135 9.06 29.43 1.93
C LEU A 135 7.81 29.94 2.65
N SER A 136 7.76 29.71 3.96
CA SER A 136 6.78 30.26 4.89
C SER A 136 7.51 30.69 6.15
N PHE A 137 7.37 31.96 6.54
CA PHE A 137 8.02 32.52 7.72
C PHE A 137 6.97 33.00 8.72
N ILE A 138 7.16 32.65 9.99
CA ILE A 138 6.38 33.20 11.11
C ILE A 138 7.14 34.41 11.66
N CYS A 139 6.46 35.55 11.80
CA CYS A 139 7.04 36.77 12.34
C CYS A 139 6.00 37.59 13.12
N LYS A 140 6.44 38.63 13.84
CA LYS A 140 5.53 39.60 14.44
C LYS A 140 4.81 40.42 13.36
N ALA A 141 3.68 41.02 13.71
CA ALA A 141 2.91 41.95 12.88
C ALA A 141 3.59 43.33 12.69
N THR A 142 4.92 43.38 12.56
CA THR A 142 5.69 44.61 12.35
C THR A 142 6.15 44.74 10.90
N LEU A 143 6.13 45.97 10.35
CA LEU A 143 6.55 46.23 8.97
C LEU A 143 7.99 45.75 8.72
N LYS A 144 8.91 45.96 9.67
CA LYS A 144 10.32 45.56 9.55
C LYS A 144 10.50 44.05 9.38
N GLU A 145 9.80 43.24 10.17
CA GLU A 145 9.91 41.77 10.06
C GLU A 145 9.20 41.23 8.82
N ILE A 146 8.04 41.78 8.45
CA ILE A 146 7.35 41.45 7.19
C ILE A 146 8.26 41.72 6.00
N SER A 147 8.84 42.93 5.93
CA SER A 147 9.72 43.36 4.85
C SER A 147 10.94 42.45 4.71
N SER A 148 11.60 42.09 5.82
CA SER A 148 12.74 41.17 5.81
C SER A 148 12.38 39.79 5.24
N HIS A 149 11.20 39.26 5.55
CA HIS A 149 10.78 37.94 5.05
C HIS A 149 10.27 37.98 3.60
N ILE A 150 9.68 39.09 3.13
CA ILE A 150 9.37 39.28 1.70
C ILE A 150 10.66 39.26 0.87
N ILE A 151 11.68 40.00 1.30
CA ILE A 151 12.98 40.06 0.59
C ILE A 151 13.61 38.65 0.51
N LYS A 152 13.69 37.92 1.62
CA LYS A 152 14.21 36.53 1.65
C LYS A 152 13.44 35.59 0.72
N ILE A 153 12.12 35.75 0.59
CA ILE A 153 11.32 34.95 -0.36
C ILE A 153 11.73 35.29 -1.80
N PHE A 154 11.83 36.58 -2.14
CA PHE A 154 12.16 37.01 -3.50
C PHE A 154 13.60 36.66 -3.89
N GLU A 155 14.57 36.80 -2.98
CA GLU A 155 15.98 36.47 -3.19
C GLU A 155 16.19 34.97 -3.49
N VAL A 156 15.55 34.08 -2.73
CA VAL A 156 15.62 32.63 -2.99
C VAL A 156 14.87 32.26 -4.28
N CYS A 157 13.81 32.99 -4.64
CA CYS A 157 13.05 32.73 -5.87
C CYS A 157 13.71 33.31 -7.14
N SER A 158 14.47 34.40 -7.06
CA SER A 158 15.20 34.96 -8.22
C SER A 158 16.44 34.14 -8.58
N GLN A 159 16.99 33.38 -7.62
CA GLN A 159 18.08 32.42 -7.84
C GLN A 159 17.62 31.11 -8.50
N ASP A 160 16.31 30.82 -8.55
CA ASP A 160 15.78 29.63 -9.25
C ASP A 160 15.62 29.89 -10.76
N GLN A 161 16.13 28.95 -11.56
CA GLN A 161 16.16 29.03 -13.03
C GLN A 161 14.76 29.02 -13.68
N THR A 162 13.69 28.81 -12.91
CA THR A 162 12.31 28.78 -13.41
C THR A 162 11.70 30.17 -13.66
N ASN A 163 12.27 31.23 -13.06
CA ASN A 163 11.81 32.63 -13.14
C ASN A 163 10.27 32.79 -13.07
N CYS A 164 9.65 32.17 -12.07
CA CYS A 164 8.20 32.22 -11.90
C CYS A 164 7.75 33.53 -11.22
N PRO A 165 6.74 34.24 -11.76
CA PRO A 165 6.08 35.34 -11.03
C PRO A 165 5.54 34.88 -9.68
N MET A 166 6.00 35.54 -8.62
CA MET A 166 5.75 35.20 -7.23
C MET A 166 4.85 36.23 -6.55
N SER A 167 3.90 35.78 -5.74
CA SER A 167 3.04 36.63 -4.91
C SER A 167 3.18 36.25 -3.44
N ILE A 168 2.88 37.17 -2.52
CA ILE A 168 3.02 36.95 -1.08
C ILE A 168 1.64 36.94 -0.41
N ILE A 169 1.35 35.89 0.35
CA ILE A 169 0.19 35.83 1.23
C ILE A 169 0.64 36.27 2.63
N ILE A 170 -0.07 37.23 3.23
CA ILE A 170 0.09 37.62 4.62
C ILE A 170 -1.19 37.22 5.36
N GLN A 171 -1.07 36.33 6.33
CA GLN A 171 -2.19 35.64 6.98
C GLN A 171 -2.03 35.64 8.51
N LYS A 172 -3.15 35.71 9.26
CA LYS A 172 -3.14 35.58 10.72
C LYS A 172 -2.59 34.22 11.15
N LEU A 173 -1.66 34.20 12.11
CA LEU A 173 -1.27 32.95 12.76
C LEU A 173 -2.33 32.53 13.78
N ILE A 174 -2.71 31.25 13.77
CA ILE A 174 -3.57 30.66 14.80
C ILE A 174 -2.68 30.26 15.98
N GLY A 175 -2.74 31.03 17.07
CA GLY A 175 -1.77 30.94 18.18
C GLY A 175 -1.87 29.71 19.09
N THR A 176 -2.98 28.97 19.07
CA THR A 176 -3.21 27.82 19.96
C THR A 176 -3.67 26.57 19.21
N THR A 177 -2.76 25.92 18.47
CA THR A 177 -3.06 24.64 17.82
C THR A 177 -3.34 23.52 18.83
N ARG A 178 -4.57 23.00 18.84
CA ARG A 178 -4.97 21.80 19.61
C ARG A 178 -4.86 20.52 18.78
N SER A 179 -5.03 20.63 17.47
CA SER A 179 -4.72 19.59 16.48
C SER A 179 -4.56 20.27 15.12
N SER A 180 -3.79 19.66 14.22
CA SER A 180 -3.69 20.09 12.82
C SER A 180 -3.63 18.86 11.92
N GLY A 181 -3.70 19.08 10.61
CA GLY A 181 -3.51 18.02 9.65
C GLY A 181 -3.90 18.39 8.23
N HIS A 182 -4.14 17.35 7.45
CA HIS A 182 -4.51 17.45 6.05
C HIS A 182 -5.85 16.75 5.78
N LEU A 183 -6.61 17.22 4.79
CA LEU A 183 -7.87 16.63 4.35
C LEU A 183 -7.92 16.65 2.81
N SER A 184 -7.88 15.47 2.18
CA SER A 184 -7.66 15.34 0.72
C SER A 184 -8.56 14.30 0.05
N ASN A 185 -9.17 14.67 -1.08
CA ASN A 185 -9.74 13.72 -2.05
C ASN A 185 -8.99 13.72 -3.39
N GLU A 186 -7.71 14.09 -3.39
CA GLU A 186 -6.85 14.00 -4.58
C GLU A 186 -6.93 12.62 -5.24
N ARG A 187 -6.79 12.53 -6.56
CA ARG A 187 -6.86 11.23 -7.25
C ARG A 187 -5.80 10.24 -6.76
N ARG A 188 -4.61 10.70 -6.34
CA ARG A 188 -3.57 9.84 -5.74
C ARG A 188 -3.95 9.25 -4.39
N VAL A 189 -4.88 9.88 -3.70
CA VAL A 189 -5.32 9.51 -2.35
C VAL A 189 -6.61 8.69 -2.42
N THR A 190 -7.59 9.10 -3.25
CA THR A 190 -8.89 8.41 -3.35
C THR A 190 -9.44 8.27 -4.77
N LYS A 191 -9.90 7.06 -5.10
CA LYS A 191 -10.59 6.78 -6.38
C LYS A 191 -11.89 7.56 -6.52
N ARG A 192 -12.74 7.57 -5.48
CA ARG A 192 -14.06 8.19 -5.49
C ARG A 192 -13.98 9.64 -4.99
N ILE A 193 -14.60 10.58 -5.70
CA ILE A 193 -14.66 12.00 -5.29
C ILE A 193 -15.44 12.23 -3.97
N SER A 194 -16.27 11.26 -3.57
CA SER A 194 -16.97 11.19 -2.28
C SER A 194 -16.30 10.27 -1.25
N SER A 195 -14.96 10.18 -1.33
CA SER A 195 -14.07 9.55 -0.37
C SER A 195 -12.91 10.50 -0.14
N TRP A 196 -12.55 10.73 1.11
CA TRP A 196 -11.47 11.61 1.52
C TRP A 196 -10.55 10.88 2.50
N LEU A 197 -9.27 11.23 2.51
CA LEU A 197 -8.35 10.89 3.60
C LEU A 197 -8.21 12.12 4.48
N CYS A 198 -8.35 11.94 5.79
CA CYS A 198 -7.88 12.89 6.79
C CYS A 198 -6.61 12.32 7.42
N GLU A 199 -5.53 13.11 7.43
CA GLU A 199 -4.28 12.83 8.14
C GLU A 199 -4.22 13.80 9.33
N PHE A 200 -3.95 13.28 10.53
CA PHE A 200 -3.82 14.06 11.77
C PHE A 200 -2.34 14.14 12.19
N ASP A 201 -1.87 15.36 12.49
CA ASP A 201 -0.49 15.60 12.94
C ASP A 201 -0.25 15.08 14.36
N SER A 202 0.92 14.47 14.59
CA SER A 202 1.38 14.13 15.94
C SER A 202 1.76 15.39 16.71
N LEU A 203 1.11 15.61 17.86
CA LEU A 203 1.38 16.72 18.79
C LEU A 203 2.84 16.82 19.27
N ALA A 204 3.63 15.75 19.12
CA ALA A 204 5.03 15.69 19.55
C ALA A 204 6.04 15.83 18.41
N GLY A 205 5.62 16.01 17.15
CA GLY A 205 6.50 16.05 15.97
C GLY A 205 7.20 14.72 15.62
N VAL A 206 7.15 13.74 16.52
CA VAL A 206 7.67 12.38 16.37
C VAL A 206 6.50 11.40 16.55
N GLY A 207 6.35 10.47 15.61
CA GLY A 207 5.28 9.46 15.61
C GLY A 207 4.52 9.38 14.29
N THR A 208 3.84 8.26 14.07
CA THR A 208 2.94 8.08 12.92
C THR A 208 1.73 8.98 13.03
N SER A 209 1.42 9.72 11.96
CA SER A 209 0.14 10.42 11.81
C SER A 209 -1.03 9.44 11.79
N ASP A 210 -2.16 9.83 12.38
CA ASP A 210 -3.39 9.04 12.37
C ASP A 210 -4.17 9.29 11.06
N PHE A 211 -4.78 8.25 10.49
CA PHE A 211 -5.37 8.30 9.14
C PHE A 211 -6.81 7.77 9.08
N GLU A 212 -7.77 8.67 8.88
CA GLU A 212 -9.20 8.33 8.75
C GLU A 212 -9.69 8.46 7.30
N VAL A 213 -10.57 7.55 6.86
CA VAL A 213 -11.19 7.61 5.52
C VAL A 213 -12.64 8.08 5.65
N LEU A 214 -12.84 9.38 5.43
CA LEU A 214 -14.15 10.03 5.49
C LEU A 214 -14.94 9.76 4.19
N SER A 215 -16.28 9.73 4.28
CA SER A 215 -17.14 9.61 3.10
C SER A 215 -18.38 10.49 3.19
N SER A 216 -18.41 11.46 2.28
CA SER A 216 -19.47 12.46 2.09
C SER A 216 -20.81 11.92 1.57
N ARG A 217 -20.94 10.60 1.40
CA ARG A 217 -22.17 9.97 0.87
C ARG A 217 -23.34 9.91 1.87
N LYS A 218 -23.12 10.28 3.14
CA LYS A 218 -24.08 10.10 4.24
C LYS A 218 -24.49 11.39 4.96
N THR A 219 -23.90 12.54 4.64
CA THR A 219 -24.22 13.82 5.28
C THR A 219 -24.98 14.75 4.33
N THR A 220 -26.08 15.31 4.81
CA THR A 220 -26.69 16.51 4.22
C THR A 220 -25.68 17.66 4.29
N PRO A 221 -25.49 18.45 3.23
CA PRO A 221 -24.60 19.59 3.26
C PRO A 221 -25.16 20.68 4.19
N GLN A 222 -24.37 21.11 5.19
CA GLN A 222 -24.67 22.30 5.98
C GLN A 222 -24.47 23.59 5.14
N PRO A 223 -25.05 24.72 5.57
CA PRO A 223 -24.82 26.02 4.94
C PRO A 223 -23.33 26.39 4.88
N ILE A 224 -22.92 26.97 3.76
CA ILE A 224 -21.51 27.28 3.44
C ILE A 224 -21.01 28.49 4.25
N ASP A 225 -21.94 29.29 4.76
CA ASP A 225 -21.68 30.56 5.43
C ASP A 225 -21.85 30.47 6.97
N GLU A 226 -21.64 29.27 7.53
CA GLU A 226 -21.52 29.02 8.98
C GLU A 226 -20.04 28.87 9.38
N PHE A 227 -19.73 29.21 10.64
CA PHE A 227 -18.42 29.01 11.24
C PHE A 227 -18.18 27.54 11.58
N LEU A 228 -16.93 27.08 11.50
CA LEU A 228 -16.53 25.68 11.66
C LEU A 228 -16.34 25.28 13.14
N PHE A 229 -17.27 25.67 14.01
CA PHE A 229 -17.19 25.45 15.46
C PHE A 229 -17.15 23.96 15.83
N CYS A 230 -16.27 23.62 16.76
CA CYS A 230 -16.13 22.27 17.33
C CYS A 230 -15.34 22.32 18.65
N HIS A 231 -15.86 21.66 19.68
CA HIS A 231 -15.35 21.67 21.05
C HIS A 231 -14.60 20.38 21.41
N ASN A 232 -14.69 19.34 20.58
CA ASN A 232 -14.00 18.06 20.78
C ASN A 232 -13.68 17.35 19.46
N MET A 233 -12.83 16.32 19.55
CA MET A 233 -12.31 15.56 18.40
C MET A 233 -13.36 14.70 17.65
N ALA A 234 -14.57 14.52 18.19
CA ALA A 234 -15.67 13.89 17.46
C ALA A 234 -16.41 14.91 16.58
N GLU A 235 -16.64 16.11 17.11
CA GLU A 235 -17.15 17.25 16.33
C GLU A 235 -16.17 17.69 15.24
N CYS A 236 -14.86 17.71 15.51
CA CYS A 236 -13.85 18.01 14.50
C CYS A 236 -13.97 17.10 13.27
N ARG A 237 -14.14 15.78 13.49
CA ARG A 237 -14.37 14.81 12.40
C ARG A 237 -15.66 15.07 11.63
N LEU A 238 -16.75 15.44 12.32
CA LEU A 238 -18.02 15.77 11.70
C LEU A 238 -17.90 17.02 10.81
N VAL A 239 -17.28 18.08 11.32
CA VAL A 239 -17.03 19.33 10.59
C VAL A 239 -16.13 19.10 9.38
N LEU A 240 -15.02 18.37 9.52
CA LEU A 240 -14.15 17.98 8.41
C LEU A 240 -14.90 17.14 7.36
N ASN A 241 -15.80 16.24 7.76
CA ASN A 241 -16.64 15.48 6.84
C ASN A 241 -17.71 16.35 6.14
N ASN A 242 -18.16 17.45 6.75
CA ASN A 242 -19.09 18.40 6.12
C ASN A 242 -18.38 19.27 5.06
N ILE A 243 -17.13 19.71 5.31
CA ILE A 243 -16.26 20.37 4.33
C ILE A 243 -15.94 19.44 3.16
N ALA A 244 -15.66 18.17 3.46
CA ALA A 244 -15.50 17.11 2.47
C ALA A 244 -16.77 16.92 1.61
N SER A 245 -17.97 16.97 2.20
CA SER A 245 -19.25 16.91 1.49
C SER A 245 -19.49 18.12 0.59
N TRP A 246 -19.20 19.33 1.06
CA TRP A 246 -19.28 20.55 0.24
C TRP A 246 -18.46 20.43 -1.05
N ALA A 247 -17.18 20.05 -0.92
CA ALA A 247 -16.27 19.90 -2.05
C ALA A 247 -16.66 18.73 -2.97
N SER A 248 -17.08 17.59 -2.41
CA SER A 248 -17.62 16.47 -3.19
C SER A 248 -18.86 16.85 -4.00
N ASN A 249 -19.78 17.64 -3.43
CA ASN A 249 -21.03 18.06 -4.08
C ASN A 249 -20.77 19.06 -5.21
N LYS A 250 -19.80 19.97 -5.04
CA LYS A 250 -19.28 20.83 -6.12
C LYS A 250 -18.45 20.06 -7.17
N LYS A 251 -18.28 18.73 -7.03
CA LYS A 251 -17.41 17.87 -7.86
C LYS A 251 -15.95 18.33 -7.91
N LEU A 252 -15.47 18.95 -6.84
CA LEU A 252 -14.09 19.43 -6.73
C LEU A 252 -13.16 18.33 -6.21
N ARG A 253 -11.92 18.35 -6.70
CA ARG A 253 -10.80 17.58 -6.17
C ARG A 253 -9.86 18.56 -5.49
N LEU A 254 -9.78 18.51 -4.16
CA LEU A 254 -9.08 19.48 -3.32
C LEU A 254 -8.20 18.78 -2.29
N HIS A 255 -7.26 19.55 -1.76
CA HIS A 255 -6.48 19.24 -0.58
C HIS A 255 -6.52 20.45 0.35
N PHE A 256 -6.92 20.24 1.60
CA PHE A 256 -6.92 21.26 2.63
C PHE A 256 -5.82 20.98 3.65
N GLU A 257 -5.10 22.02 4.05
CA GLU A 257 -4.40 22.05 5.34
C GLU A 257 -5.33 22.69 6.37
N TRP A 258 -5.43 22.11 7.56
CA TRP A 258 -6.37 22.57 8.57
C TRP A 258 -5.75 22.59 9.98
N ILE A 259 -6.24 23.50 10.82
CA ILE A 259 -5.85 23.69 12.21
C ILE A 259 -7.13 23.77 13.05
N TRP A 260 -7.20 23.06 14.18
CA TRP A 260 -8.23 23.23 15.20
C TRP A 260 -7.63 23.98 16.40
N ASP A 261 -8.26 25.09 16.80
CA ASP A 261 -7.76 25.94 17.90
C ASP A 261 -8.31 25.58 19.28
N GLY A 262 -9.24 24.61 19.35
CA GLY A 262 -10.02 24.26 20.54
C GLY A 262 -11.46 24.77 20.53
N THR A 263 -11.81 25.65 19.59
CA THR A 263 -13.14 26.27 19.43
C THR A 263 -13.68 26.16 18.00
N GLN A 264 -12.82 26.30 16.98
CA GLN A 264 -13.18 26.06 15.58
C GLN A 264 -12.02 25.47 14.77
N ILE A 265 -12.38 24.91 13.61
CA ILE A 265 -11.42 24.57 12.55
C ILE A 265 -11.18 25.81 11.67
N TRP A 266 -9.93 25.96 11.26
CA TRP A 266 -9.44 26.92 10.28
C TRP A 266 -8.80 26.15 9.13
N ILE A 267 -9.19 26.45 7.89
CA ILE A 267 -8.51 25.99 6.68
C ILE A 267 -7.41 26.99 6.34
N VAL A 268 -6.16 26.53 6.37
CA VAL A 268 -4.96 27.39 6.22
C VAL A 268 -4.30 27.27 4.85
N GLN A 269 -4.65 26.26 4.05
CA GLN A 269 -4.32 26.15 2.63
C GLN A 269 -5.38 25.29 1.92
N ALA A 270 -5.61 25.50 0.61
CA ALA A 270 -6.70 24.87 -0.15
C ALA A 270 -6.35 24.65 -1.63
N ASP A 271 -5.56 23.62 -1.94
CA ASP A 271 -5.04 23.39 -3.30
C ASP A 271 -6.04 22.64 -4.19
N SER A 272 -6.11 23.03 -5.48
CA SER A 272 -6.94 22.37 -6.49
C SER A 272 -6.20 21.33 -7.31
N ALA A 273 -6.69 20.09 -7.32
CA ALA A 273 -6.09 19.00 -8.07
C ALA A 273 -6.48 19.04 -9.56
N ILE A 274 -5.49 19.36 -10.39
CA ILE A 274 -5.61 19.42 -11.85
C ILE A 274 -5.83 18.01 -12.41
N SER A 275 -6.90 17.81 -13.20
CA SER A 275 -7.10 16.56 -13.93
C SER A 275 -6.21 16.54 -15.18
N LEU A 276 -5.09 15.81 -15.10
CA LEU A 276 -4.13 15.69 -16.20
C LEU A 276 -4.69 14.80 -17.32
N LYS A 277 -4.59 15.27 -18.57
CA LYS A 277 -4.79 14.41 -19.76
C LYS A 277 -3.68 13.37 -19.79
N GLY A 278 -4.05 12.09 -19.72
CA GLY A 278 -3.13 10.97 -19.84
C GLY A 278 -3.15 10.32 -21.23
N SER A 279 -2.13 9.52 -21.51
CA SER A 279 -2.12 8.58 -22.64
C SER A 279 -2.85 7.29 -22.27
N GLU A 280 -3.39 6.61 -23.27
CA GLU A 280 -3.79 5.21 -23.12
C GLU A 280 -2.53 4.35 -22.93
N PRO A 281 -2.49 3.41 -21.95
CA PRO A 281 -1.46 2.39 -21.79
C PRO A 281 -1.39 1.43 -22.98
N TYR A 282 -0.85 1.90 -24.10
CA TYR A 282 -0.65 1.13 -25.31
C TYR A 282 0.34 1.90 -26.20
N ALA A 283 1.37 1.22 -26.72
CA ALA A 283 2.28 1.79 -27.72
C ALA A 283 1.56 1.94 -29.09
N LEU A 284 0.67 2.93 -29.18
CA LEU A 284 -0.24 3.15 -30.31
C LEU A 284 0.47 3.31 -31.67
N SER A 285 1.73 3.73 -31.66
CA SER A 285 2.59 3.87 -32.84
C SER A 285 3.02 2.56 -33.50
N LEU A 286 2.99 1.42 -32.78
CA LEU A 286 3.60 0.16 -33.24
C LEU A 286 2.60 -0.90 -33.73
N LYS A 287 1.29 -0.63 -33.67
CA LYS A 287 0.22 -1.56 -34.09
C LYS A 287 0.24 -1.94 -35.59
N THR A 288 1.02 -1.24 -36.41
CA THR A 288 1.12 -1.43 -37.86
C THR A 288 2.32 -2.28 -38.29
N LEU A 289 3.24 -2.62 -37.38
CA LEU A 289 4.40 -3.45 -37.69
C LEU A 289 3.98 -4.90 -37.96
N LYS A 290 4.26 -5.38 -39.17
CA LYS A 290 4.19 -6.81 -39.51
C LYS A 290 5.52 -7.48 -39.15
N THR A 291 5.49 -8.75 -38.78
CA THR A 291 6.69 -9.60 -38.73
C THR A 291 7.40 -9.60 -40.09
N PRO A 292 8.65 -9.08 -40.21
CA PRO A 292 9.46 -9.30 -41.40
C PRO A 292 9.99 -10.74 -41.43
N THR A 293 10.16 -11.28 -42.63
CA THR A 293 10.95 -12.49 -42.89
C THR A 293 12.43 -12.12 -42.77
N ILE A 294 13.12 -12.70 -41.79
CA ILE A 294 14.56 -12.50 -41.58
C ILE A 294 15.32 -13.45 -42.52
N LYS A 295 16.40 -12.99 -43.17
CA LYS A 295 17.28 -13.84 -43.97
C LYS A 295 18.02 -14.85 -43.07
N GLN A 296 18.65 -15.86 -43.66
CA GLN A 296 19.59 -16.67 -42.89
C GLN A 296 20.75 -15.78 -42.42
N LEU A 297 20.94 -15.70 -41.10
CA LEU A 297 21.99 -14.90 -40.47
C LEU A 297 23.31 -15.69 -40.46
N SER A 298 24.42 -14.95 -40.45
CA SER A 298 25.78 -15.45 -40.70
C SER A 298 26.67 -15.47 -39.44
N THR A 299 26.49 -14.48 -38.57
CA THR A 299 27.23 -14.28 -37.30
C THR A 299 26.33 -14.46 -36.08
N LEU A 300 25.02 -14.22 -36.23
CA LEU A 300 24.04 -14.26 -35.15
C LEU A 300 23.28 -15.60 -35.10
N VAL A 301 23.70 -16.48 -34.20
CA VAL A 301 23.08 -17.80 -33.98
C VAL A 301 21.80 -17.71 -33.13
N LEU A 302 20.92 -18.72 -33.20
CA LEU A 302 19.73 -18.80 -32.34
C LEU A 302 20.12 -19.31 -30.94
N GLU A 303 19.45 -18.83 -29.89
CA GLU A 303 19.74 -19.33 -28.52
C GLU A 303 19.44 -20.82 -28.30
N LYS A 304 18.68 -21.45 -29.21
CA LYS A 304 18.40 -22.89 -29.23
C LYS A 304 19.67 -23.72 -29.43
N ASP A 305 20.62 -23.19 -30.20
CA ASP A 305 21.87 -23.86 -30.56
C ASP A 305 22.92 -23.70 -29.45
N ILE A 306 22.64 -22.84 -28.46
CA ILE A 306 23.48 -22.59 -27.29
C ILE A 306 23.16 -23.59 -26.17
N LYS A 307 24.16 -24.35 -25.74
CA LYS A 307 24.07 -25.30 -24.60
C LYS A 307 23.45 -24.65 -23.34
N LYS A 308 22.70 -25.42 -22.55
CA LYS A 308 22.18 -24.97 -21.24
C LYS A 308 23.34 -24.81 -20.26
N GLY A 309 23.34 -23.74 -19.47
CA GLY A 309 24.37 -23.41 -18.47
C GLY A 309 25.41 -22.36 -18.90
N THR A 310 25.41 -21.91 -20.15
CA THR A 310 26.41 -20.94 -20.66
C THR A 310 26.12 -19.50 -20.21
N TRP A 311 24.85 -19.08 -20.24
CA TRP A 311 24.40 -17.73 -19.89
C TRP A 311 23.03 -17.76 -19.20
N LYS A 312 22.97 -17.25 -17.97
CA LYS A 312 21.78 -17.31 -17.10
C LYS A 312 20.55 -16.65 -17.76
N LYS A 313 20.74 -15.58 -18.55
CA LYS A 313 19.64 -14.89 -19.27
C LYS A 313 19.02 -15.75 -20.39
N LEU A 314 19.78 -16.63 -21.04
CA LEU A 314 19.26 -17.51 -22.09
C LEU A 314 18.64 -18.78 -21.53
N ASP A 315 19.16 -19.31 -20.42
CA ASP A 315 18.62 -20.53 -19.81
C ASP A 315 17.19 -20.37 -19.27
N CYS A 316 16.75 -19.13 -19.01
CA CYS A 316 15.35 -18.79 -18.77
C CYS A 316 14.43 -19.30 -19.89
N LEU A 317 14.81 -19.11 -21.17
CA LEU A 317 14.01 -19.48 -22.34
C LEU A 317 13.89 -21.01 -22.49
N LYS A 318 14.93 -21.74 -22.09
CA LYS A 318 14.92 -23.22 -22.08
C LYS A 318 13.98 -23.73 -20.98
N THR A 319 14.06 -23.17 -19.77
CA THR A 319 13.14 -23.46 -18.65
C THR A 319 11.68 -23.14 -18.98
N PHE A 320 11.39 -22.06 -19.72
CA PHE A 320 10.03 -21.76 -20.18
C PHE A 320 9.46 -22.85 -21.11
N ARG A 321 10.29 -23.39 -22.02
CA ARG A 321 9.88 -24.48 -22.93
C ARG A 321 9.71 -25.81 -22.21
N GLU A 322 10.58 -26.10 -21.24
CA GLU A 322 10.43 -27.23 -20.30
C GLU A 322 9.12 -27.12 -19.49
N SER A 323 8.65 -25.89 -19.26
CA SER A 323 7.35 -25.57 -18.63
C SER A 323 6.16 -25.50 -19.61
N ASN A 324 6.35 -25.90 -20.87
CA ASN A 324 5.36 -25.83 -21.96
C ASN A 324 4.82 -24.40 -22.25
N LEU A 325 5.65 -23.37 -22.06
CA LEU A 325 5.31 -21.97 -22.33
C LEU A 325 5.92 -21.49 -23.66
N LYS A 326 5.22 -20.57 -24.33
CA LYS A 326 5.70 -19.91 -25.55
C LYS A 326 6.84 -18.93 -25.22
N THR A 327 7.87 -18.89 -26.06
CA THR A 327 9.03 -18.00 -25.92
C THR A 327 9.19 -17.11 -27.14
N ALA A 328 9.81 -15.93 -26.99
CA ALA A 328 10.30 -15.15 -28.11
C ALA A 328 11.44 -15.86 -28.86
N THR A 329 11.66 -15.46 -30.11
CA THR A 329 12.93 -15.73 -30.82
C THR A 329 14.00 -14.77 -30.34
N VAL A 330 15.19 -15.30 -30.07
CA VAL A 330 16.36 -14.55 -29.57
C VAL A 330 17.59 -15.03 -30.31
N TRP A 331 18.43 -14.08 -30.73
CA TRP A 331 19.69 -14.31 -31.43
C TRP A 331 20.87 -13.87 -30.54
N VAL A 332 22.04 -14.46 -30.77
CA VAL A 332 23.21 -14.30 -29.89
C VAL A 332 24.47 -14.05 -30.73
N LEU A 333 25.23 -13.01 -30.40
CA LEU A 333 26.60 -12.84 -30.85
C LEU A 333 27.54 -13.27 -29.72
N HIS A 334 28.31 -14.33 -29.96
CA HIS A 334 29.27 -14.86 -28.98
C HIS A 334 30.60 -15.32 -29.60
N ASP A 335 30.85 -15.07 -30.88
CA ASP A 335 32.13 -15.40 -31.50
C ASP A 335 33.23 -14.49 -30.93
N LEU A 336 34.25 -15.08 -30.31
CA LEU A 336 35.28 -14.34 -29.61
C LEU A 336 36.15 -13.48 -30.56
N ASN A 337 36.30 -13.88 -31.82
CA ASN A 337 37.09 -13.11 -32.79
C ASN A 337 36.33 -11.83 -33.17
N ILE A 338 35.06 -11.96 -33.57
CA ILE A 338 34.19 -10.82 -33.87
C ILE A 338 34.09 -9.87 -32.66
N LEU A 339 33.95 -10.43 -31.45
CA LEU A 339 33.91 -9.64 -30.22
C LEU A 339 35.24 -8.92 -29.92
N MET A 340 36.39 -9.55 -30.20
CA MET A 340 37.71 -8.90 -30.07
C MET A 340 37.92 -7.79 -31.11
N GLU A 341 37.45 -7.95 -32.35
CA GLU A 341 37.46 -6.92 -33.40
C GLU A 341 36.59 -5.71 -33.00
N LEU A 342 35.38 -5.96 -32.49
CA LEU A 342 34.50 -4.92 -31.94
C LEU A 342 35.15 -4.17 -30.76
N SER A 343 35.91 -4.86 -29.89
CA SER A 343 36.69 -4.23 -28.81
C SER A 343 37.89 -3.38 -29.30
N GLN A 344 38.23 -3.48 -30.58
CA GLN A 344 39.22 -2.66 -31.28
C GLN A 344 38.57 -1.58 -32.15
N ARG A 345 37.24 -1.44 -32.06
CA ARG A 345 36.39 -0.55 -32.86
C ARG A 345 36.38 -0.84 -34.37
N GLN A 346 36.73 -2.07 -34.74
CA GLN A 346 36.51 -2.61 -36.09
C GLN A 346 35.05 -3.08 -36.21
N TRP A 347 34.50 -3.13 -37.42
CA TRP A 347 33.10 -3.47 -37.65
C TRP A 347 32.96 -4.46 -38.83
N PRO A 348 32.70 -5.75 -38.55
CA PRO A 348 32.66 -6.77 -39.60
C PRO A 348 31.46 -6.65 -40.54
N GLU A 349 31.70 -6.90 -41.83
CA GLU A 349 30.68 -6.79 -42.89
C GLU A 349 29.53 -7.80 -42.72
N ALA A 350 29.85 -9.05 -42.34
CA ALA A 350 28.83 -10.08 -42.06
C ALA A 350 27.90 -9.69 -40.88
N LEU A 351 28.43 -9.00 -39.86
CA LEU A 351 27.62 -8.46 -38.76
C LEU A 351 26.80 -7.24 -39.21
N ALA A 352 27.28 -6.46 -40.19
CA ALA A 352 26.52 -5.37 -40.80
C ALA A 352 25.27 -5.90 -41.52
N GLU A 353 25.42 -6.94 -42.36
CA GLU A 353 24.29 -7.57 -43.06
C GLU A 353 23.27 -8.18 -42.08
N ASP A 354 23.74 -8.93 -41.08
CA ASP A 354 22.90 -9.54 -40.05
C ASP A 354 22.09 -8.48 -39.29
N LEU A 355 22.75 -7.39 -38.85
CA LEU A 355 22.12 -6.31 -38.09
C LEU A 355 21.10 -5.53 -38.95
N GLN A 356 21.41 -5.28 -40.24
CA GLN A 356 20.46 -4.69 -41.17
C GLN A 356 19.23 -5.59 -41.40
N SER A 357 19.42 -6.92 -41.50
CA SER A 357 18.29 -7.85 -41.61
C SER A 357 17.43 -7.89 -40.34
N LEU A 358 18.02 -7.71 -39.15
CA LEU A 358 17.26 -7.63 -37.89
C LEU A 358 16.50 -6.31 -37.74
N LEU A 359 17.11 -5.17 -38.09
CA LEU A 359 16.53 -3.82 -37.98
C LEU A 359 15.37 -3.54 -38.96
N THR A 360 14.98 -4.52 -39.78
CA THR A 360 13.70 -4.54 -40.50
C THR A 360 12.47 -4.46 -39.57
N SER A 361 12.66 -4.65 -38.27
CA SER A 361 11.71 -4.28 -37.20
C SER A 361 12.51 -3.81 -35.96
N PRO A 362 11.99 -2.93 -35.08
CA PRO A 362 12.74 -2.44 -33.93
C PRO A 362 13.20 -3.56 -32.99
N ILE A 363 14.44 -3.47 -32.52
CA ILE A 363 15.11 -4.47 -31.69
C ILE A 363 15.53 -3.90 -30.32
N VAL A 364 15.90 -4.81 -29.44
CA VAL A 364 16.57 -4.54 -28.17
C VAL A 364 17.85 -5.36 -28.14
N ILE A 365 18.95 -4.70 -27.81
CA ILE A 365 20.27 -5.33 -27.65
C ILE A 365 20.57 -5.37 -26.17
N ARG A 366 20.91 -6.55 -25.65
CA ARG A 366 21.25 -6.80 -24.24
C ARG A 366 22.60 -7.50 -24.15
N THR A 367 23.13 -7.62 -22.93
CA THR A 367 24.40 -8.30 -22.65
C THR A 367 24.27 -9.36 -21.55
N ASP A 368 25.12 -10.38 -21.59
CA ASP A 368 25.35 -11.32 -20.48
C ASP A 368 26.82 -11.79 -20.45
N THR A 369 27.27 -12.31 -19.31
CA THR A 369 28.60 -12.94 -19.11
C THR A 369 28.44 -14.29 -18.43
N SER A 370 29.47 -15.15 -18.44
CA SER A 370 29.42 -16.46 -17.77
C SER A 370 29.84 -16.42 -16.29
N GLY A 371 30.67 -15.45 -15.86
CA GLY A 371 31.24 -15.38 -14.49
C GLY A 371 30.21 -15.32 -13.34
N GLU A 372 30.62 -15.62 -12.10
CA GLU A 372 29.64 -15.92 -11.03
C GLU A 372 29.02 -14.72 -10.30
N ASN A 373 29.64 -13.52 -10.33
CA ASN A 373 29.15 -12.35 -9.58
C ASN A 373 27.66 -12.05 -9.88
N HIS A 374 26.83 -12.12 -8.83
CA HIS A 374 25.38 -12.08 -8.95
C HIS A 374 24.80 -10.66 -9.06
N SER A 375 25.30 -9.70 -8.27
CA SER A 375 24.70 -8.37 -8.12
C SER A 375 24.59 -7.58 -9.42
N ASP A 376 25.63 -7.63 -10.25
CA ASP A 376 25.80 -6.66 -11.32
C ASP A 376 25.15 -7.11 -12.64
N LYS A 377 24.82 -8.41 -12.77
CA LYS A 377 24.22 -8.99 -13.98
C LYS A 377 22.84 -8.47 -14.32
N PHE A 378 22.09 -7.97 -13.35
CA PHE A 378 20.76 -7.39 -13.56
C PHE A 378 20.82 -5.99 -14.19
N MET A 379 21.90 -5.24 -13.94
CA MET A 379 22.07 -3.85 -14.38
C MET A 379 22.96 -3.69 -15.63
N MET A 380 23.47 -4.79 -16.20
CA MET A 380 24.34 -4.75 -17.39
C MET A 380 23.74 -3.95 -18.57
N PRO A 381 24.59 -3.32 -19.41
CA PRO A 381 24.14 -2.49 -20.53
C PRO A 381 23.14 -3.17 -21.48
N ARG A 382 22.09 -2.43 -21.82
CA ARG A 382 21.14 -2.73 -22.88
C ARG A 382 20.59 -1.45 -23.51
N THR A 383 20.05 -1.56 -24.71
CA THR A 383 19.27 -0.49 -25.35
C THR A 383 17.82 -0.48 -24.88
N ASP A 384 17.09 0.61 -25.12
CA ASP A 384 15.64 0.71 -24.82
C ASP A 384 14.82 0.02 -25.91
N MET A 385 14.61 0.72 -27.03
CA MET A 385 14.18 0.21 -28.34
C MET A 385 15.07 0.89 -29.38
N VAL A 386 15.62 0.16 -30.35
CA VAL A 386 16.44 0.72 -31.44
C VAL A 386 15.90 0.28 -32.79
N SER A 387 15.74 1.25 -33.68
CA SER A 387 15.42 1.05 -35.11
C SER A 387 16.46 1.64 -36.05
N ASP A 388 17.44 2.39 -35.53
CA ASP A 388 18.55 2.93 -36.32
C ASP A 388 19.78 2.03 -36.28
N TYR A 389 20.49 1.95 -37.40
CA TYR A 389 21.67 1.11 -37.58
C TYR A 389 22.92 1.69 -36.90
N GLU A 390 23.14 3.01 -36.99
CA GLU A 390 24.31 3.64 -36.37
C GLU A 390 24.16 3.76 -34.85
N GLU A 391 22.95 3.92 -34.31
CA GLU A 391 22.69 3.81 -32.86
C GLU A 391 22.97 2.40 -32.33
N ALA A 392 22.49 1.36 -33.03
CA ALA A 392 22.76 -0.04 -32.68
C ALA A 392 24.27 -0.36 -32.71
N LYS A 393 24.95 0.03 -33.79
CA LYS A 393 26.40 -0.12 -33.99
C LYS A 393 27.20 0.64 -32.93
N LYS A 394 26.85 1.89 -32.65
CA LYS A 394 27.48 2.71 -31.60
C LYS A 394 27.31 2.09 -30.20
N PHE A 395 26.15 1.52 -29.88
CA PHE A 395 25.94 0.79 -28.63
C PHE A 395 26.87 -0.43 -28.52
N ILE A 396 26.88 -1.30 -29.55
CA ILE A 396 27.72 -2.51 -29.57
C ILE A 396 29.20 -2.15 -29.44
N LEU A 397 29.69 -1.18 -30.20
CA LEU A 397 31.09 -0.74 -30.18
C LEU A 397 31.51 -0.11 -28.86
N ASN A 398 30.64 0.67 -28.22
CA ASN A 398 30.92 1.25 -26.90
C ASN A 398 31.03 0.16 -25.84
N VAL A 399 30.07 -0.76 -25.78
CA VAL A 399 30.06 -1.85 -24.81
C VAL A 399 31.22 -2.83 -25.04
N ALA A 400 31.55 -3.17 -26.29
CA ALA A 400 32.73 -3.98 -26.60
C ALA A 400 34.06 -3.29 -26.24
N SER A 401 34.11 -1.96 -26.30
CA SER A 401 35.26 -1.16 -25.82
C SER A 401 35.35 -1.16 -24.28
N GLU A 402 34.22 -1.02 -23.59
CA GLU A 402 34.11 -0.96 -22.12
C GLU A 402 34.46 -2.31 -21.47
N TYR A 403 33.84 -3.39 -21.95
CA TYR A 403 34.01 -4.74 -21.42
C TYR A 403 35.30 -5.41 -21.90
N LYS A 404 36.25 -4.66 -22.51
CA LYS A 404 37.47 -5.19 -23.14
C LYS A 404 38.27 -6.16 -22.25
N LYS A 405 38.24 -5.97 -20.93
CA LYS A 405 38.88 -6.87 -19.96
C LYS A 405 38.15 -8.22 -19.81
N ASP A 406 36.82 -8.25 -19.79
CA ASP A 406 36.04 -9.49 -19.64
C ASP A 406 36.20 -10.46 -20.82
N PHE A 407 36.55 -9.98 -22.02
CA PHE A 407 36.94 -10.84 -23.14
C PHE A 407 38.32 -11.51 -22.93
N ILE A 408 39.21 -10.85 -22.18
CA ILE A 408 40.57 -11.34 -21.87
C ILE A 408 40.52 -12.28 -20.66
N ASP A 409 39.79 -11.90 -19.61
CA ASP A 409 39.65 -12.63 -18.34
C ASP A 409 38.70 -13.86 -18.45
N ASN A 410 38.46 -14.34 -19.67
CA ASN A 410 37.71 -15.57 -20.00
C ASN A 410 36.24 -15.61 -19.49
N ASN A 411 35.65 -14.44 -19.19
CA ASN A 411 34.29 -14.28 -18.66
C ASN A 411 33.16 -14.46 -19.72
N LYS A 412 33.54 -14.82 -20.96
CA LYS A 412 32.66 -15.10 -22.12
C LYS A 412 31.44 -14.17 -22.20
N PRO A 413 31.65 -12.86 -22.38
CA PRO A 413 30.56 -11.94 -22.69
C PRO A 413 29.86 -12.30 -24.02
N CYS A 414 28.58 -11.98 -24.14
CA CYS A 414 27.81 -12.07 -25.38
C CYS A 414 26.84 -10.89 -25.52
N PHE A 415 26.46 -10.58 -26.77
CA PHE A 415 25.32 -9.72 -27.07
C PHE A 415 24.09 -10.58 -27.39
N ILE A 416 22.95 -10.20 -26.85
CA ILE A 416 21.67 -10.90 -26.97
C ILE A 416 20.68 -9.96 -27.66
N PHE A 417 20.21 -10.36 -28.83
CA PHE A 417 19.33 -9.59 -29.69
C PHE A 417 17.91 -10.17 -29.66
N HIS A 418 16.91 -9.31 -29.48
CA HIS A 418 15.51 -9.69 -29.62
C HIS A 418 14.69 -8.55 -30.23
N ARG A 419 13.55 -8.87 -30.84
CA ARG A 419 12.59 -7.83 -31.26
C ARG A 419 12.02 -7.09 -30.05
N PHE A 420 11.68 -5.82 -30.23
CA PHE A 420 10.98 -5.05 -29.21
C PHE A 420 9.61 -5.66 -28.89
N ILE A 421 9.23 -5.63 -27.61
CA ILE A 421 8.00 -6.25 -27.09
C ILE A 421 7.08 -5.13 -26.60
N PRO A 422 6.17 -4.61 -27.45
CA PRO A 422 5.29 -3.49 -27.11
C PRO A 422 4.07 -3.98 -26.30
N ALA A 423 4.32 -4.44 -25.08
CA ALA A 423 3.29 -4.92 -24.18
C ALA A 423 2.43 -3.77 -23.63
N ARG A 424 1.10 -3.98 -23.58
CA ARG A 424 0.17 -3.12 -22.82
C ARG A 424 0.57 -3.00 -21.35
N SER A 425 1.07 -4.08 -20.76
CA SER A 425 1.39 -4.18 -19.34
C SER A 425 2.47 -5.22 -19.07
N SER A 426 3.10 -5.11 -17.91
CA SER A 426 4.16 -6.02 -17.47
C SER A 426 3.95 -6.43 -16.02
N ALA A 427 4.47 -7.58 -15.63
CA ALA A 427 4.34 -8.10 -14.26
C ALA A 427 5.61 -8.78 -13.76
N PHE A 428 5.90 -8.60 -12.47
CA PHE A 428 6.72 -9.53 -11.70
C PHE A 428 5.81 -10.45 -10.92
N THR A 429 6.22 -11.70 -10.78
CA THR A 429 5.44 -12.77 -10.16
C THR A 429 6.31 -13.56 -9.22
N TYR A 430 5.74 -14.12 -8.16
CA TYR A 430 6.46 -14.97 -7.20
C TYR A 430 5.65 -16.23 -6.88
N SER A 431 6.31 -17.38 -6.97
CA SER A 431 5.73 -18.70 -6.70
C SER A 431 6.76 -19.63 -6.04
N GLN A 432 6.27 -20.61 -5.28
CA GLN A 432 7.09 -21.68 -4.70
C GLN A 432 6.58 -23.05 -5.20
N PRO A 433 7.43 -24.08 -5.35
CA PRO A 433 7.02 -25.36 -5.96
C PRO A 433 5.90 -26.06 -5.18
N ASN A 434 5.93 -25.92 -3.84
CA ASN A 434 5.04 -26.60 -2.90
C ASN A 434 3.95 -25.68 -2.33
N ASN A 435 3.77 -24.48 -2.90
CA ASN A 435 2.78 -23.50 -2.44
C ASN A 435 1.85 -23.13 -3.60
N PRO A 436 0.54 -23.43 -3.54
CA PRO A 436 -0.39 -23.13 -4.62
C PRO A 436 -0.79 -21.65 -4.68
N ARG A 437 -0.25 -20.78 -3.83
CA ARG A 437 -0.43 -19.32 -3.91
C ARG A 437 0.65 -18.68 -4.77
N ILE A 438 0.23 -17.83 -5.70
CA ILE A 438 1.12 -17.01 -6.55
C ILE A 438 0.79 -15.55 -6.32
N ARG A 439 1.83 -14.75 -6.02
CA ARG A 439 1.75 -13.29 -5.99
C ARG A 439 2.11 -12.73 -7.38
N ILE A 440 1.41 -11.68 -7.79
CA ILE A 440 1.65 -10.94 -9.03
C ILE A 440 1.65 -9.45 -8.70
N ASP A 441 2.71 -8.73 -9.02
CA ASP A 441 2.76 -7.26 -8.99
C ASP A 441 2.87 -6.76 -10.45
N GLY A 442 1.85 -6.05 -10.94
CA GLY A 442 1.68 -5.69 -12.36
C GLY A 442 1.52 -4.18 -12.60
N ILE A 443 2.04 -3.69 -13.73
CA ILE A 443 2.04 -2.26 -14.10
C ILE A 443 1.66 -2.05 -15.57
N TRP A 444 1.20 -0.84 -15.89
CA TRP A 444 1.08 -0.35 -17.27
C TRP A 444 2.46 -0.20 -17.92
N GLY A 445 2.60 -0.57 -19.19
CA GLY A 445 3.84 -0.42 -19.95
C GLY A 445 5.02 -1.28 -19.48
N SER A 446 6.20 -0.67 -19.37
CA SER A 446 7.51 -1.31 -19.22
C SER A 446 7.71 -2.02 -17.86
N PRO A 447 8.31 -3.23 -17.84
CA PRO A 447 8.57 -3.99 -16.61
C PRO A 447 9.50 -3.26 -15.64
N ASP A 448 10.44 -2.48 -16.16
CA ASP A 448 11.39 -1.72 -15.34
C ASP A 448 10.69 -0.63 -14.51
N GLY A 449 9.48 -0.22 -14.91
CA GLY A 449 8.60 0.65 -14.12
C GLY A 449 8.24 0.06 -12.75
N LEU A 450 8.15 -1.27 -12.62
CA LEU A 450 7.88 -1.95 -11.34
C LEU A 450 8.95 -1.65 -10.27
N SER A 451 10.11 -1.12 -10.64
CA SER A 451 11.17 -0.78 -9.68
C SER A 451 10.84 0.45 -8.82
N TYR A 452 10.06 1.40 -9.31
CA TYR A 452 9.80 2.68 -8.61
C TYR A 452 8.43 3.30 -8.82
N TYR A 453 7.68 2.92 -9.86
CA TYR A 453 6.37 3.49 -10.16
C TYR A 453 5.27 2.71 -9.42
N PRO A 454 4.13 3.36 -9.10
CA PRO A 454 2.98 2.66 -8.55
C PRO A 454 2.51 1.51 -9.44
N HIS A 455 2.15 0.40 -8.82
CA HIS A 455 1.76 -0.85 -9.47
C HIS A 455 0.50 -1.42 -8.80
N ASP A 456 -0.17 -2.38 -9.43
CA ASP A 456 -1.24 -3.17 -8.79
C ASP A 456 -0.67 -4.48 -8.25
N SER A 457 -1.19 -4.97 -7.12
CA SER A 457 -0.81 -6.28 -6.57
C SER A 457 -1.99 -7.24 -6.58
N PHE A 458 -1.73 -8.51 -6.87
CA PHE A 458 -2.71 -9.58 -6.94
C PHE A 458 -2.16 -10.84 -6.24
N GLU A 459 -3.04 -11.65 -5.68
CA GLU A 459 -2.72 -12.99 -5.17
C GLU A 459 -3.80 -13.97 -5.63
N LEU A 460 -3.39 -15.12 -6.15
CA LEU A 460 -4.28 -16.20 -6.58
C LEU A 460 -3.81 -17.53 -5.97
N SER A 461 -4.73 -18.27 -5.35
CA SER A 461 -4.53 -19.67 -4.96
C SER A 461 -5.06 -20.59 -6.06
N LEU A 462 -4.20 -21.37 -6.71
CA LEU A 462 -4.61 -22.35 -7.74
C LEU A 462 -5.38 -23.54 -7.16
N SER A 463 -5.18 -23.88 -5.88
CA SER A 463 -5.86 -25.01 -5.22
C SER A 463 -7.27 -24.68 -4.74
N SER A 464 -7.53 -23.42 -4.36
CA SER A 464 -8.81 -22.99 -3.80
C SER A 464 -9.54 -21.94 -4.64
N ASN A 465 -8.95 -21.49 -5.75
CA ASN A 465 -9.40 -20.39 -6.61
C ASN A 465 -9.69 -19.08 -5.85
N LYS A 466 -9.16 -18.92 -4.62
CA LYS A 466 -9.23 -17.68 -3.83
C LYS A 466 -8.39 -16.60 -4.51
N PHE A 467 -8.97 -15.43 -4.74
CA PHE A 467 -8.35 -14.30 -5.44
C PHE A 467 -8.48 -13.00 -4.65
N SER A 468 -7.38 -12.26 -4.52
CA SER A 468 -7.34 -10.89 -3.99
C SER A 468 -6.58 -9.95 -4.90
N GLN A 469 -6.91 -8.66 -4.79
CA GLN A 469 -6.31 -7.58 -5.57
C GLN A 469 -6.22 -6.29 -4.74
N CYS A 470 -5.12 -5.57 -4.90
CA CYS A 470 -4.92 -4.20 -4.44
C CYS A 470 -4.62 -3.34 -5.67
N ILE A 471 -5.64 -2.62 -6.15
CA ILE A 471 -5.49 -1.69 -7.27
C ILE A 471 -5.06 -0.33 -6.70
N ARG A 472 -3.90 0.16 -7.14
CA ARG A 472 -3.33 1.45 -6.69
C ARG A 472 -3.53 2.54 -7.75
N TYR A 473 -3.36 3.79 -7.32
CA TYR A 473 -3.31 4.93 -8.24
C TYR A 473 -1.99 4.92 -9.00
N LYS A 474 -2.09 4.75 -10.31
CA LYS A 474 -0.96 4.77 -11.25
C LYS A 474 -0.95 6.12 -11.94
N GLU A 475 -0.37 7.11 -11.28
CA GLU A 475 -0.29 8.49 -11.77
C GLU A 475 0.44 8.55 -13.11
N ASP A 476 1.68 8.05 -13.10
CA ASP A 476 2.53 7.79 -14.23
C ASP A 476 2.92 6.31 -14.30
N TYR A 477 3.35 5.91 -15.49
CA TYR A 477 3.92 4.61 -15.81
C TYR A 477 5.09 4.81 -16.79
N LEU A 478 5.94 3.79 -16.92
CA LEU A 478 7.11 3.84 -17.80
C LEU A 478 6.75 3.27 -19.17
N ASP A 479 7.00 4.02 -20.24
CA ASP A 479 6.70 3.64 -21.62
C ASP A 479 7.85 4.10 -22.55
N ILE A 480 7.75 3.85 -23.85
CA ILE A 480 8.64 4.44 -24.85
C ILE A 480 8.07 5.75 -25.45
N ASP A 481 8.95 6.58 -26.01
CA ASP A 481 8.60 7.68 -26.91
C ASP A 481 8.73 7.33 -28.39
N LYS A 482 8.58 8.36 -29.25
CA LYS A 482 8.63 8.22 -30.71
C LYS A 482 10.00 7.74 -31.19
N ASP A 483 11.04 8.02 -30.41
CA ASP A 483 12.43 7.76 -30.70
C ASP A 483 12.91 6.48 -29.97
N GLY A 484 11.98 5.70 -29.40
CA GLY A 484 12.24 4.43 -28.73
C GLY A 484 12.73 4.53 -27.28
N ARG A 485 12.89 5.74 -26.74
CA ARG A 485 13.53 5.98 -25.44
C ARG A 485 12.53 5.94 -24.29
N TRP A 486 13.00 5.53 -23.12
CA TRP A 486 12.16 5.47 -21.92
C TRP A 486 11.67 6.86 -21.47
N SER A 487 10.35 6.98 -21.41
CA SER A 487 9.65 8.25 -21.21
C SER A 487 8.49 8.05 -20.21
N PRO A 488 8.41 8.82 -19.10
CA PRO A 488 7.30 8.72 -18.17
C PRO A 488 5.99 9.19 -18.83
N ARG A 489 4.93 8.40 -18.70
CA ARG A 489 3.60 8.68 -19.25
C ARG A 489 2.58 8.85 -18.13
N LYS A 490 1.79 9.92 -18.14
CA LYS A 490 0.63 10.03 -17.22
C LYS A 490 -0.49 9.11 -17.73
N ALA A 491 -1.05 8.27 -16.86
CA ALA A 491 -2.16 7.38 -17.23
C ALA A 491 -3.50 8.13 -17.34
N GLY A 492 -3.70 9.14 -16.49
CA GLY A 492 -4.90 9.97 -16.46
C GLY A 492 -6.17 9.22 -16.05
N GLU A 493 -7.29 9.96 -16.00
CA GLU A 493 -8.52 9.58 -15.29
C GLU A 493 -9.17 8.25 -15.73
N ARG A 494 -8.93 7.78 -16.96
CA ARG A 494 -9.44 6.50 -17.46
C ARG A 494 -8.64 5.28 -17.00
N TRP A 495 -7.38 5.45 -16.64
CA TRP A 495 -6.40 4.35 -16.50
C TRP A 495 -5.68 4.32 -15.16
N ASP A 496 -5.58 5.46 -14.48
CA ASP A 496 -4.88 5.61 -13.20
C ASP A 496 -5.40 4.65 -12.10
N TRP A 497 -6.71 4.46 -12.02
CA TRP A 497 -7.39 3.54 -11.10
C TRP A 497 -8.01 2.32 -11.80
N LYS A 498 -7.64 2.03 -13.06
CA LYS A 498 -7.97 0.75 -13.72
C LYS A 498 -6.91 -0.30 -13.32
N ALA A 499 -7.29 -1.58 -13.27
CA ALA A 499 -6.34 -2.67 -13.04
C ALA A 499 -5.42 -2.84 -14.27
N SER A 500 -4.12 -3.02 -14.05
CA SER A 500 -3.12 -3.26 -15.10
C SER A 500 -3.22 -4.65 -15.74
N LEU A 501 -3.84 -5.62 -15.07
CA LEU A 501 -4.01 -6.99 -15.56
C LEU A 501 -5.49 -7.41 -15.48
N GLU A 502 -5.93 -8.20 -16.47
CA GLU A 502 -7.26 -8.78 -16.52
C GLU A 502 -7.30 -10.17 -15.86
N LYS A 503 -8.50 -10.63 -15.44
CA LYS A 503 -8.64 -11.84 -14.61
C LYS A 503 -8.10 -13.11 -15.29
N ASP A 504 -8.25 -13.23 -16.60
CA ASP A 504 -7.83 -14.42 -17.33
C ASP A 504 -6.34 -14.37 -17.73
N GLU A 505 -5.76 -13.18 -17.84
CA GLU A 505 -4.30 -12.99 -17.89
C GLU A 505 -3.68 -13.42 -16.56
N ILE A 506 -4.22 -12.94 -15.44
CA ILE A 506 -3.82 -13.31 -14.08
C ILE A 506 -3.81 -14.83 -13.90
N LYS A 507 -4.86 -15.55 -14.32
CA LYS A 507 -4.90 -17.02 -14.25
C LYS A 507 -3.78 -17.68 -15.06
N GLN A 508 -3.57 -17.25 -16.31
CA GLN A 508 -2.55 -17.81 -17.19
C GLN A 508 -1.14 -17.58 -16.64
N ILE A 509 -0.86 -16.35 -16.19
CA ILE A 509 0.40 -15.94 -15.57
C ILE A 509 0.64 -16.70 -14.26
N SER A 510 -0.37 -16.84 -13.39
CA SER A 510 -0.29 -17.63 -12.16
C SER A 510 0.05 -19.09 -12.44
N LYS A 511 -0.65 -19.72 -13.40
CA LYS A 511 -0.38 -21.12 -13.77
C LYS A 511 1.04 -21.27 -14.32
N GLY A 512 1.42 -20.47 -15.31
CA GLY A 512 2.74 -20.57 -15.92
C GLY A 512 3.88 -20.33 -14.92
N THR A 513 3.70 -19.40 -13.97
CA THR A 513 4.70 -19.15 -12.91
C THR A 513 4.82 -20.34 -11.95
N TYR A 514 3.72 -21.01 -11.62
CA TYR A 514 3.70 -22.21 -10.78
C TYR A 514 4.28 -23.44 -11.49
N ASP A 515 4.00 -23.61 -12.78
CA ASP A 515 4.58 -24.67 -13.60
C ASP A 515 6.11 -24.47 -13.75
N ILE A 516 6.59 -23.23 -13.94
CA ILE A 516 8.03 -22.88 -13.86
C ILE A 516 8.61 -23.21 -12.48
N ALA A 517 7.92 -22.86 -11.39
CA ALA A 517 8.40 -23.14 -10.03
C ALA A 517 8.63 -24.66 -9.82
N LYS A 518 7.72 -25.50 -10.33
CA LYS A 518 7.86 -26.96 -10.30
C LYS A 518 9.05 -27.47 -11.11
N VAL A 519 9.24 -26.97 -12.34
CA VAL A 519 10.37 -27.35 -13.21
C VAL A 519 11.72 -26.95 -12.59
N VAL A 520 11.78 -25.79 -11.93
CA VAL A 520 13.01 -25.28 -11.27
C VAL A 520 13.25 -25.94 -9.89
N GLY A 521 12.21 -26.47 -9.24
CA GLY A 521 12.31 -27.12 -7.92
C GLY A 521 12.66 -26.18 -6.76
N LYS A 522 12.59 -24.86 -6.97
CA LYS A 522 12.91 -23.81 -5.99
C LYS A 522 11.91 -22.65 -6.10
N PRO A 523 11.83 -21.75 -5.10
CA PRO A 523 11.13 -20.48 -5.27
C PRO A 523 11.64 -19.73 -6.50
N VAL A 524 10.72 -19.16 -7.28
CA VAL A 524 11.03 -18.40 -8.49
C VAL A 524 10.31 -17.06 -8.47
N GLN A 525 11.02 -16.05 -8.96
CA GLN A 525 10.42 -14.84 -9.47
C GLN A 525 10.44 -14.87 -11.00
N VAL A 526 9.31 -14.63 -11.66
CA VAL A 526 9.21 -14.60 -13.13
C VAL A 526 8.71 -13.24 -13.61
N MET A 527 9.37 -12.69 -14.64
CA MET A 527 8.96 -11.47 -15.34
C MET A 527 8.11 -11.82 -16.56
N TRP A 528 6.99 -11.13 -16.74
CA TRP A 528 6.02 -11.32 -17.81
C TRP A 528 5.73 -10.02 -18.54
N PHE A 529 5.56 -10.12 -19.86
CA PHE A 529 4.91 -9.12 -20.71
C PHE A 529 3.49 -9.59 -21.05
N VAL A 530 2.53 -8.66 -21.11
CA VAL A 530 1.08 -8.96 -21.16
C VAL A 530 0.35 -7.97 -22.08
N GLY A 531 -0.61 -8.44 -22.87
CA GLY A 531 -1.32 -7.59 -23.82
C GLY A 531 -0.43 -7.19 -24.99
N ILE A 532 0.30 -8.16 -25.57
CA ILE A 532 1.20 -7.94 -26.71
C ILE A 532 0.40 -8.08 -28.02
N PRO A 533 0.44 -7.11 -28.95
CA PRO A 533 -0.30 -7.18 -30.21
C PRO A 533 0.08 -8.36 -31.11
N ASP A 534 -0.94 -8.96 -31.74
CA ASP A 534 -0.78 -9.95 -32.79
C ASP A 534 0.06 -9.45 -33.98
N GLY A 535 0.67 -10.38 -34.71
CA GLY A 535 1.44 -10.09 -35.93
C GLY A 535 2.92 -9.74 -35.73
N LEU A 536 3.35 -9.45 -34.49
CA LEU A 536 4.73 -9.06 -34.15
C LEU A 536 5.72 -10.23 -34.01
N GLY A 537 5.22 -11.47 -33.93
CA GLY A 537 6.03 -12.68 -33.71
C GLY A 537 6.20 -13.06 -32.24
N HIS A 538 5.45 -12.42 -31.34
CA HIS A 538 5.36 -12.74 -29.92
C HIS A 538 3.96 -13.27 -29.59
N PRO A 539 3.80 -14.11 -28.55
CA PRO A 539 2.49 -14.39 -27.96
C PRO A 539 1.99 -13.19 -27.14
N ASP A 540 0.67 -13.05 -27.00
CA ASP A 540 0.00 -12.02 -26.18
C ASP A 540 0.52 -11.95 -24.72
N ILE A 541 0.75 -13.12 -24.12
CA ILE A 541 1.39 -13.27 -22.81
C ILE A 541 2.73 -14.00 -22.99
N LEU A 542 3.81 -13.37 -22.55
CA LEU A 542 5.19 -13.81 -22.78
C LEU A 542 6.00 -13.79 -21.47
N PRO A 543 6.45 -14.96 -20.95
CA PRO A 543 7.46 -14.98 -19.90
C PRO A 543 8.83 -14.59 -20.47
N TRP A 544 9.65 -13.89 -19.68
CA TRP A 544 10.88 -13.27 -20.17
C TRP A 544 12.14 -13.54 -19.36
N TYR A 545 12.05 -13.47 -18.03
CA TYR A 545 13.20 -13.61 -17.13
C TYR A 545 12.82 -14.36 -15.86
N ILE A 546 13.75 -15.15 -15.31
CA ILE A 546 13.61 -15.88 -14.05
C ILE A 546 14.72 -15.41 -13.10
N SER A 547 14.36 -15.10 -11.84
CA SER A 547 15.30 -15.11 -10.72
C SER A 547 14.92 -16.23 -9.73
N THR A 548 15.92 -16.80 -9.08
CA THR A 548 15.80 -17.78 -7.98
C THR A 548 16.38 -17.23 -6.67
N GLU A 549 16.65 -15.93 -6.62
CA GLU A 549 17.14 -15.24 -5.42
C GLU A 549 16.04 -15.18 -4.36
N ALA A 550 16.42 -15.37 -3.09
CA ALA A 550 15.47 -15.55 -2.00
C ALA A 550 14.77 -14.24 -1.63
N THR A 551 13.45 -14.18 -1.83
CA THR A 551 12.59 -13.20 -1.17
C THR A 551 12.73 -13.34 0.35
N PRO A 552 13.06 -12.28 1.11
CA PRO A 552 13.20 -12.38 2.56
C PRO A 552 11.83 -12.68 3.20
N ASP A 553 11.75 -13.73 4.02
CA ASP A 553 10.49 -14.35 4.49
C ASP A 553 9.55 -13.43 5.29
N VAL A 554 10.04 -12.27 5.76
CA VAL A 554 9.24 -11.29 6.49
C VAL A 554 9.56 -9.87 6.05
N VAL A 555 8.77 -9.33 5.11
CA VAL A 555 8.52 -7.88 5.05
C VAL A 555 7.68 -7.53 6.28
N LYS A 556 8.30 -6.99 7.34
CA LYS A 556 7.58 -6.55 8.54
C LYS A 556 6.60 -5.44 8.15
N ASP A 557 5.31 -5.67 8.39
CA ASP A 557 4.22 -4.74 8.07
C ASP A 557 4.54 -3.35 8.65
N SER A 558 4.72 -2.38 7.76
CA SER A 558 4.93 -0.97 8.11
C SER A 558 3.69 -0.21 7.63
N PRO A 559 2.64 -0.10 8.47
CA PRO A 559 1.36 0.49 8.10
C PRO A 559 1.38 2.03 8.02
N MET A 560 2.44 2.61 7.45
CA MET A 560 2.41 3.98 6.96
C MET A 560 1.77 3.99 5.57
N ARG A 561 0.61 4.63 5.47
CA ARG A 561 0.16 5.18 4.19
C ARG A 561 1.14 6.31 3.83
N ALA A 562 1.49 6.44 2.55
CA ALA A 562 2.45 7.44 2.08
C ALA A 562 2.08 8.83 2.62
N SER A 563 2.99 9.48 3.35
CA SER A 563 2.66 10.75 4.01
C SER A 563 2.42 11.83 2.95
N LEU A 564 1.50 12.74 3.23
CA LEU A 564 1.24 13.88 2.36
C LEU A 564 2.44 14.86 2.30
N ARG A 565 3.44 14.73 3.19
CA ARG A 565 4.62 15.60 3.33
C ARG A 565 5.96 15.06 2.79
N SER A 566 6.09 13.76 2.49
CA SER A 566 7.39 13.16 2.12
C SER A 566 8.02 13.79 0.85
N PRO A 567 9.21 14.42 0.91
CA PRO A 567 9.90 14.99 -0.24
C PRO A 567 10.22 13.94 -1.31
N LEU A 568 10.17 14.35 -2.58
CA LEU A 568 10.36 13.48 -3.74
C LEU A 568 11.75 13.67 -4.36
N ILE A 569 12.59 12.64 -4.27
CA ILE A 569 13.89 12.59 -4.95
C ILE A 569 13.72 11.91 -6.32
N ARG A 570 14.16 12.60 -7.38
CA ARG A 570 14.09 12.14 -8.78
C ARG A 570 15.44 12.17 -9.48
N ARG A 571 16.34 13.07 -9.07
CA ARG A 571 17.66 13.31 -9.64
C ARG A 571 18.72 13.46 -8.55
N LEU A 572 19.99 13.55 -8.95
CA LEU A 572 21.10 13.77 -8.02
C LEU A 572 20.97 15.12 -7.30
N GLU A 573 20.50 16.16 -7.97
CA GLU A 573 20.39 17.50 -7.40
C GLU A 573 19.30 17.59 -6.30
N ASP A 574 18.28 16.73 -6.35
CA ASP A 574 17.28 16.62 -5.28
C ASP A 574 17.90 16.04 -3.98
N ILE A 575 18.99 15.26 -4.06
CA ILE A 575 19.72 14.72 -2.90
C ILE A 575 20.50 15.85 -2.21
N ASP A 576 21.28 16.60 -2.99
CA ASP A 576 22.09 17.72 -2.49
C ASP A 576 21.22 18.84 -1.89
N TYR A 577 20.06 19.12 -2.50
CA TYR A 577 19.07 20.05 -1.95
C TYR A 577 18.51 19.57 -0.62
N LEU A 578 18.18 18.28 -0.50
CA LEU A 578 17.59 17.73 0.73
C LEU A 578 18.60 17.74 1.89
N ALA A 579 19.86 17.38 1.64
CA ALA A 579 20.93 17.45 2.64
C ALA A 579 21.13 18.87 3.20
N ARG A 580 21.04 19.91 2.36
CA ARG A 580 21.17 21.32 2.79
C ARG A 580 19.94 21.86 3.52
N THR A 581 18.77 21.25 3.35
CA THR A 581 17.50 21.75 3.92
C THR A 581 17.01 20.97 5.14
N SER A 582 17.53 19.76 5.38
CA SER A 582 17.15 18.91 6.51
C SER A 582 17.51 19.47 7.89
N GLU A 583 18.50 20.37 8.00
CA GLU A 583 18.80 21.07 9.25
C GLU A 583 17.71 22.09 9.63
N VAL A 584 17.00 22.64 8.64
CA VAL A 584 15.97 23.68 8.82
C VAL A 584 14.57 23.06 8.92
N PHE A 585 14.33 21.96 8.20
CA PHE A 585 13.04 21.27 8.14
C PHE A 585 13.19 19.78 8.43
N PRO A 586 12.69 19.26 9.58
CA PRO A 586 12.83 17.85 9.92
C PRO A 586 11.99 16.98 8.97
N VAL A 587 12.65 16.00 8.34
CA VAL A 587 12.05 15.05 7.38
C VAL A 587 11.85 13.70 8.06
N HIS A 588 10.68 13.07 7.88
CA HIS A 588 10.39 11.73 8.44
C HIS A 588 10.57 10.60 7.42
N SER A 589 10.40 10.90 6.13
CA SER A 589 10.46 9.91 5.05
C SER A 589 10.75 10.54 3.68
N ILE A 590 11.54 9.85 2.88
CA ILE A 590 11.96 10.25 1.52
C ILE A 590 11.21 9.41 0.49
N ARG A 591 10.55 10.02 -0.50
CA ARG A 591 9.92 9.29 -1.63
C ARG A 591 10.87 9.22 -2.81
N LEU A 592 11.06 8.02 -3.37
CA LEU A 592 12.01 7.78 -4.47
C LEU A 592 11.29 7.48 -5.80
N ARG A 593 11.42 8.36 -6.80
CA ARG A 593 10.92 8.11 -8.17
C ARG A 593 11.92 8.67 -9.22
N PRO A 594 12.98 7.91 -9.56
CA PRO A 594 14.08 8.38 -10.41
C PRO A 594 13.63 8.81 -11.82
N ILE A 595 14.40 9.69 -12.46
CA ILE A 595 14.29 9.93 -13.91
C ILE A 595 14.81 8.70 -14.71
N PRO A 596 14.37 8.48 -15.97
CA PRO A 596 14.57 7.22 -16.70
C PRO A 596 16.01 6.69 -16.76
N ASN A 597 16.97 7.57 -17.02
CA ASN A 597 18.40 7.26 -17.05
C ASN A 597 19.00 6.87 -15.69
N LEU A 598 18.34 7.22 -14.57
CA LEU A 598 18.77 6.85 -13.21
C LEU A 598 18.04 5.61 -12.67
N LEU A 599 17.03 5.06 -13.35
CA LEU A 599 16.28 3.88 -12.89
C LEU A 599 17.19 2.65 -12.68
N ARG A 600 18.26 2.51 -13.47
CA ARG A 600 19.30 1.46 -13.31
C ARG A 600 20.63 1.99 -12.79
N SER A 601 20.72 3.24 -12.34
CA SER A 601 21.95 3.74 -11.71
C SER A 601 22.11 3.16 -10.32
N ARG A 602 23.15 2.35 -10.11
CA ARG A 602 23.50 1.81 -8.80
C ARG A 602 23.95 2.93 -7.86
N ASP A 603 24.91 3.75 -8.28
CA ASP A 603 25.40 4.95 -7.57
C ASP A 603 24.25 5.85 -7.06
N PHE A 604 23.21 6.07 -7.86
CA PHE A 604 22.07 6.87 -7.45
C PHE A 604 21.32 6.28 -6.25
N ILE A 605 21.09 4.96 -6.25
CA ILE A 605 20.45 4.25 -5.14
C ILE A 605 21.37 4.26 -3.91
N GLU A 606 22.68 4.10 -4.09
CA GLU A 606 23.68 4.10 -3.01
C GLU A 606 23.81 5.49 -2.34
N ARG A 607 23.67 6.58 -3.10
CA ARG A 607 23.59 7.97 -2.56
C ARG A 607 22.31 8.22 -1.79
N VAL A 608 21.15 7.89 -2.36
CA VAL A 608 19.84 8.03 -1.67
C VAL A 608 19.81 7.18 -0.39
N ALA A 609 20.39 5.98 -0.44
CA ALA A 609 20.55 5.11 0.71
C ALA A 609 21.43 5.77 1.80
N SER A 610 22.58 6.32 1.41
CA SER A 610 23.51 6.98 2.34
C SER A 610 22.84 8.17 3.06
N LEU A 611 22.19 9.07 2.31
CA LEU A 611 21.47 10.22 2.90
C LEU A 611 20.32 9.76 3.81
N ALA A 612 19.54 8.76 3.39
CA ALA A 612 18.43 8.26 4.21
C ALA A 612 18.91 7.65 5.54
N LYS A 613 20.11 7.05 5.54
CA LYS A 613 20.76 6.48 6.74
C LYS A 613 21.36 7.57 7.64
N GLU A 614 21.97 8.59 7.06
CA GLU A 614 22.52 9.76 7.77
C GLU A 614 21.42 10.54 8.50
N LEU A 615 20.31 10.85 7.81
CA LEU A 615 19.14 11.52 8.40
C LEU A 615 18.28 10.60 9.29
N ASN A 616 18.60 9.29 9.38
CA ASN A 616 17.83 8.26 10.10
C ASN A 616 16.33 8.19 9.67
N VAL A 617 16.06 8.39 8.37
CA VAL A 617 14.70 8.42 7.78
C VAL A 617 14.36 7.13 7.03
N SER A 618 13.07 6.94 6.75
CA SER A 618 12.60 5.81 5.94
C SER A 618 12.42 6.19 4.47
N VAL A 619 12.63 5.24 3.56
CA VAL A 619 12.44 5.44 2.11
C VAL A 619 11.10 4.87 1.67
N GLU A 620 10.18 5.73 1.22
CA GLU A 620 8.97 5.35 0.52
C GLU A 620 9.29 4.90 -0.92
N LEU A 621 9.01 3.63 -1.21
CA LEU A 621 9.15 3.03 -2.54
C LEU A 621 7.78 2.57 -3.06
N GLU A 622 7.28 3.21 -4.12
CA GLU A 622 5.99 2.88 -4.74
C GLU A 622 6.06 1.64 -5.67
N GLY A 623 7.29 1.22 -6.02
CA GLY A 623 7.58 0.00 -6.76
C GLY A 623 7.24 -1.29 -6.01
N SER A 624 7.30 -2.40 -6.74
CA SER A 624 7.07 -3.74 -6.22
C SER A 624 8.21 -4.20 -5.30
N ILE A 625 7.86 -4.89 -4.22
CA ILE A 625 8.82 -5.58 -3.35
C ILE A 625 9.59 -6.71 -4.06
N LEU A 626 9.12 -7.13 -5.25
CA LEU A 626 9.79 -8.11 -6.10
C LEU A 626 10.85 -7.43 -6.99
N ALA A 627 10.83 -6.12 -7.17
CA ALA A 627 11.76 -5.44 -8.07
C ALA A 627 13.13 -5.20 -7.41
N HIS A 628 14.21 -5.22 -8.21
CA HIS A 628 15.59 -5.22 -7.73
C HIS A 628 15.94 -4.03 -6.81
N ALA A 629 15.36 -2.85 -7.07
CA ALA A 629 15.55 -1.64 -6.25
C ALA A 629 15.15 -1.80 -4.77
N PHE A 630 14.13 -2.62 -4.47
CA PHE A 630 13.73 -2.90 -3.09
C PHE A 630 14.84 -3.62 -2.31
N TYR A 631 15.47 -4.63 -2.94
CA TYR A 631 16.55 -5.39 -2.31
C TYR A 631 17.82 -4.55 -2.13
N LEU A 632 18.18 -3.71 -3.12
CA LEU A 632 19.33 -2.81 -2.99
C LEU A 632 19.17 -1.89 -1.76
N LEU A 633 18.06 -1.15 -1.65
CA LEU A 633 17.79 -0.28 -0.50
C LEU A 633 17.76 -1.05 0.84
N ARG A 634 17.23 -2.28 0.85
CA ARG A 634 17.22 -3.15 2.03
C ARG A 634 18.62 -3.63 2.43
N ASN A 635 19.51 -3.90 1.47
CA ASN A 635 20.88 -4.35 1.71
C ASN A 635 21.77 -3.26 2.33
N PHE A 636 21.46 -1.97 2.11
CA PHE A 636 22.08 -0.85 2.84
C PHE A 636 21.62 -0.73 4.31
N GLY A 637 20.72 -1.61 4.76
CA GLY A 637 20.23 -1.68 6.14
C GLY A 637 19.03 -0.78 6.44
N ILE A 638 18.41 -0.17 5.42
CA ILE A 638 17.46 0.93 5.59
C ILE A 638 16.02 0.41 5.74
N LYS A 639 15.20 1.20 6.44
CA LYS A 639 13.75 1.00 6.53
C LYS A 639 13.08 1.47 5.23
N VAL A 640 12.84 0.52 4.32
CA VAL A 640 12.01 0.75 3.12
C VAL A 640 10.54 0.55 3.47
N VAL A 641 9.68 1.46 3.01
CA VAL A 641 8.23 1.46 3.21
C VAL A 641 7.54 1.40 1.86
N CYS A 642 6.65 0.42 1.65
CA CYS A 642 5.94 0.23 0.38
C CYS A 642 4.44 0.54 0.54
N PRO A 643 3.91 1.63 -0.07
CA PRO A 643 2.53 2.05 0.13
C PRO A 643 1.48 1.03 -0.33
N GLY A 644 0.46 0.82 0.51
CA GLY A 644 -0.68 -0.05 0.17
C GLY A 644 -0.30 -1.53 0.10
N PHE A 645 0.30 -2.07 1.16
CA PHE A 645 0.57 -3.51 1.27
C PHE A 645 -0.73 -4.34 1.16
N LEU A 646 -0.67 -5.48 0.48
CA LEU A 646 -1.76 -6.45 0.45
C LEU A 646 -1.93 -7.08 1.84
N LYS A 647 -2.87 -6.55 2.64
CA LYS A 647 -3.26 -7.23 3.88
C LYS A 647 -3.92 -8.58 3.54
N PRO A 648 -3.64 -9.65 4.31
CA PRO A 648 -4.35 -10.92 4.13
C PRO A 648 -5.86 -10.69 4.26
N ILE A 649 -6.62 -11.35 3.39
CA ILE A 649 -8.08 -11.11 3.24
C ILE A 649 -8.85 -11.38 4.54
N TYR A 650 -8.30 -12.26 5.39
CA TYR A 650 -8.93 -12.74 6.62
C TYR A 650 -8.00 -12.54 7.82
N PRO A 651 -8.55 -12.22 9.01
CA PRO A 651 -7.78 -12.30 10.26
C PRO A 651 -7.36 -13.75 10.54
N PRO A 652 -6.33 -13.99 11.36
CA PRO A 652 -5.95 -15.33 11.76
C PRO A 652 -7.12 -16.01 12.50
N ILE A 653 -7.53 -17.19 12.03
CA ILE A 653 -8.50 -18.02 12.73
C ILE A 653 -7.74 -18.79 13.81
N ILE A 654 -8.09 -18.53 15.07
CA ILE A 654 -7.46 -19.17 16.23
C ILE A 654 -8.21 -20.47 16.51
N TYR A 655 -7.49 -21.60 16.41
CA TYR A 655 -8.00 -22.94 16.73
C TYR A 655 -7.30 -23.46 17.98
N ASN A 656 -8.09 -23.80 19.00
CA ASN A 656 -7.62 -24.43 20.23
C ASN A 656 -8.21 -25.84 20.29
N LYS A 657 -7.65 -26.78 19.51
CA LYS A 657 -8.00 -28.21 19.56
C LYS A 657 -6.85 -29.10 19.14
N LEU A 658 -6.80 -30.32 19.68
CA LEU A 658 -5.91 -31.37 19.20
C LEU A 658 -6.25 -31.77 17.75
N VAL A 659 -5.21 -31.99 16.94
CA VAL A 659 -5.29 -32.41 15.54
C VAL A 659 -4.32 -33.56 15.28
N ARG A 660 -4.61 -34.41 14.29
CA ARG A 660 -3.71 -35.49 13.86
C ARG A 660 -2.41 -34.93 13.28
N ASP A 661 -1.31 -35.65 13.46
CA ASP A 661 0.06 -35.24 13.15
C ASP A 661 0.26 -34.63 11.74
N ASN A 662 -0.41 -35.17 10.71
CA ASN A 662 -0.28 -34.71 9.33
C ASN A 662 -1.18 -33.50 8.97
N ILE A 663 -2.06 -33.04 9.86
CA ILE A 663 -2.96 -31.90 9.59
C ILE A 663 -2.20 -30.57 9.41
N PRO A 664 -1.21 -30.21 10.26
CA PRO A 664 -0.35 -29.05 10.04
C PRO A 664 0.34 -29.04 8.66
N ASP A 665 0.86 -30.16 8.20
CA ASP A 665 1.49 -30.27 6.87
C ASP A 665 0.46 -30.13 5.75
N ASN A 666 -0.70 -30.77 5.87
CA ASN A 666 -1.80 -30.65 4.91
C ASN A 666 -2.39 -29.23 4.80
N ILE A 667 -2.27 -28.39 5.85
CA ILE A 667 -2.62 -26.97 5.81
C ILE A 667 -1.47 -26.15 5.20
N THR A 668 -0.23 -26.46 5.55
CA THR A 668 0.98 -25.80 5.00
C THR A 668 1.09 -25.99 3.48
N GLN A 669 0.84 -27.20 2.98
CA GLN A 669 0.78 -27.51 1.54
C GLN A 669 -0.35 -26.79 0.78
N LYS A 670 -1.39 -26.32 1.49
CA LYS A 670 -2.44 -25.45 0.91
C LYS A 670 -2.03 -23.97 0.87
N GLY A 671 -0.83 -23.64 1.32
CA GLY A 671 -0.29 -22.29 1.37
C GLY A 671 -0.82 -21.48 2.56
N GLU A 672 -1.12 -22.11 3.70
CA GLU A 672 -1.57 -21.43 4.92
C GLU A 672 -0.56 -21.62 6.05
N LYS A 673 -0.27 -20.55 6.81
CA LYS A 673 0.72 -20.59 7.90
C LYS A 673 0.08 -21.16 9.16
N VAL A 674 0.51 -22.35 9.56
CA VAL A 674 0.13 -22.96 10.84
C VAL A 674 1.02 -22.42 11.97
N ILE A 675 0.45 -22.26 13.16
CA ILE A 675 1.19 -22.11 14.42
C ILE A 675 0.72 -23.25 15.31
N ILE A 676 1.64 -24.10 15.75
CA ILE A 676 1.37 -25.24 16.63
C ILE A 676 2.08 -25.04 17.97
N SER A 677 1.45 -25.51 19.04
CA SER A 677 2.10 -25.83 20.31
C SER A 677 2.10 -27.35 20.48
N LYS A 678 3.15 -27.88 21.12
CA LYS A 678 3.21 -29.29 21.52
C LYS A 678 2.81 -29.36 22.99
N LEU A 679 1.79 -30.16 23.31
CA LEU A 679 1.35 -30.40 24.69
C LEU A 679 2.30 -31.36 25.40
N GLU A 680 2.48 -31.17 26.70
CA GLU A 680 3.20 -32.13 27.53
C GLU A 680 2.32 -33.33 27.91
N SER A 681 2.96 -34.40 28.40
CA SER A 681 2.34 -35.73 28.47
C SER A 681 1.06 -35.81 29.33
N GLU A 682 0.95 -34.98 30.37
CA GLU A 682 -0.23 -34.94 31.26
C GLU A 682 -1.37 -34.09 30.67
N GLU A 683 -1.04 -32.96 30.04
CA GLU A 683 -1.99 -32.10 29.33
C GLU A 683 -2.61 -32.85 28.14
N LEU A 684 -1.78 -33.60 27.40
CA LEU A 684 -2.20 -34.42 26.26
C LEU A 684 -3.27 -35.44 26.64
N ILE A 685 -3.19 -36.07 27.82
CA ILE A 685 -4.21 -37.02 28.29
C ILE A 685 -5.54 -36.31 28.59
N THR A 686 -5.50 -35.04 29.03
CA THR A 686 -6.69 -34.23 29.28
C THR A 686 -7.36 -33.81 27.96
N GLU A 687 -6.58 -33.39 26.97
CA GLU A 687 -7.10 -32.99 25.67
C GLU A 687 -7.56 -34.20 24.83
N LEU A 688 -6.88 -35.36 24.90
CA LEU A 688 -7.39 -36.61 24.32
C LEU A 688 -8.76 -37.00 24.90
N LYS A 689 -8.95 -36.87 26.22
CA LYS A 689 -10.27 -37.09 26.85
C LYS A 689 -11.33 -36.09 26.39
N ALA A 690 -10.95 -34.84 26.09
CA ALA A 690 -11.85 -33.87 25.46
C ALA A 690 -12.20 -34.28 24.02
N LYS A 691 -11.22 -34.76 23.24
CA LYS A 691 -11.42 -35.23 21.86
C LYS A 691 -12.36 -36.44 21.80
N VAL A 692 -12.30 -37.38 22.74
CA VAL A 692 -13.31 -38.48 22.84
C VAL A 692 -14.74 -37.94 22.92
N VAL A 693 -14.96 -36.78 23.56
CA VAL A 693 -16.29 -36.15 23.64
C VAL A 693 -16.63 -35.34 22.39
N GLU A 694 -15.64 -34.84 21.65
CA GLU A 694 -15.81 -34.25 20.31
C GLU A 694 -16.31 -35.35 19.35
N GLU A 695 -15.54 -36.43 19.15
CA GLU A 695 -15.89 -37.46 18.17
C GLU A 695 -17.18 -38.22 18.56
N ALA A 696 -17.45 -38.40 19.86
CA ALA A 696 -18.70 -39.02 20.32
C ALA A 696 -19.94 -38.15 20.10
N LEU A 697 -19.79 -36.83 19.98
CA LEU A 697 -20.88 -35.93 19.59
C LEU A 697 -21.04 -35.88 18.06
N GLU A 698 -19.95 -35.91 17.31
CA GLU A 698 -19.98 -35.98 15.84
C GLU A 698 -20.58 -37.34 15.39
N LEU A 699 -20.24 -38.45 16.05
CA LEU A 699 -20.92 -39.75 15.90
C LEU A 699 -22.43 -39.67 16.19
N TYR A 700 -22.82 -39.01 17.29
CA TYR A 700 -24.23 -38.87 17.68
C TYR A 700 -25.04 -38.00 16.70
N TRP A 701 -24.39 -37.16 15.91
CA TRP A 701 -24.99 -36.34 14.85
C TRP A 701 -24.69 -36.86 13.43
N SER A 702 -24.15 -38.08 13.28
CA SER A 702 -23.88 -38.67 11.97
C SER A 702 -25.17 -39.22 11.32
N ASP A 703 -25.66 -38.53 10.28
CA ASP A 703 -26.89 -38.90 9.55
C ASP A 703 -26.69 -40.01 8.49
N THR A 704 -25.44 -40.34 8.15
CA THR A 704 -25.08 -41.30 7.08
C THR A 704 -24.14 -42.39 7.60
N LYS A 705 -24.34 -43.62 7.11
CA LYS A 705 -23.57 -44.80 7.54
C LYS A 705 -22.05 -44.62 7.38
N ASP A 706 -21.61 -43.98 6.30
CA ASP A 706 -20.19 -43.82 6.00
C ASP A 706 -19.54 -42.82 6.97
N ASN A 707 -20.22 -41.71 7.29
CA ASN A 707 -19.80 -40.80 8.36
C ASN A 707 -19.80 -41.52 9.72
N THR A 708 -20.85 -42.28 10.06
CA THR A 708 -20.91 -43.08 11.29
C THR A 708 -19.71 -44.03 11.43
N ILE A 709 -19.18 -44.57 10.32
CA ILE A 709 -17.98 -45.41 10.31
C ILE A 709 -16.72 -44.57 10.54
N GLU A 710 -16.60 -43.39 9.92
CA GLU A 710 -15.47 -42.47 10.11
C GLU A 710 -15.37 -42.02 11.58
N GLU A 711 -16.46 -41.56 12.20
CA GLU A 711 -16.48 -41.15 13.61
C GLU A 711 -16.16 -42.31 14.58
N ILE A 712 -16.57 -43.55 14.26
CA ILE A 712 -16.22 -44.74 15.05
C ILE A 712 -14.71 -45.04 14.98
N VAL A 713 -14.08 -44.85 13.82
CA VAL A 713 -12.62 -45.00 13.65
C VAL A 713 -11.88 -43.93 14.45
N ASP A 714 -12.35 -42.69 14.45
CA ASP A 714 -11.72 -41.57 15.17
C ASP A 714 -11.83 -41.75 16.69
N ILE A 715 -13.01 -42.13 17.22
CA ILE A 715 -13.16 -42.53 18.63
C ILE A 715 -12.16 -43.64 18.98
N ASN A 716 -12.03 -44.65 18.14
CA ASN A 716 -11.16 -45.79 18.41
C ASN A 716 -9.66 -45.43 18.39
N GLU A 717 -9.22 -44.54 17.51
CA GLU A 717 -7.83 -44.07 17.46
C GLU A 717 -7.49 -43.19 18.68
N VAL A 718 -8.40 -42.31 19.10
CA VAL A 718 -8.23 -41.51 20.33
C VAL A 718 -8.19 -42.41 21.56
N LEU A 719 -9.09 -43.38 21.69
CA LEU A 719 -9.09 -44.36 22.78
C LEU A 719 -7.80 -45.20 22.79
N THR A 720 -7.38 -45.70 21.62
CA THR A 720 -6.13 -46.46 21.47
C THR A 720 -4.92 -45.63 21.90
N THR A 721 -4.90 -44.34 21.57
CA THR A 721 -3.84 -43.39 21.97
C THR A 721 -3.84 -43.15 23.48
N ILE A 722 -5.01 -43.01 24.12
CA ILE A 722 -5.11 -42.91 25.59
C ILE A 722 -4.57 -44.18 26.25
N CYS A 723 -4.91 -45.37 25.76
CA CYS A 723 -4.43 -46.64 26.32
C CYS A 723 -2.91 -46.75 26.25
N LYS A 724 -2.33 -46.48 25.07
CA LYS A 724 -0.87 -46.41 24.85
C LYS A 724 -0.18 -45.41 25.79
N LYS A 725 -0.78 -44.23 26.03
CA LYS A 725 -0.21 -43.18 26.89
C LYS A 725 -0.37 -43.45 28.39
N MET A 726 -1.37 -44.23 28.79
CA MET A 726 -1.59 -44.62 30.20
C MET A 726 -0.97 -45.98 30.56
N ASN A 727 -0.18 -46.60 29.65
CA ASN A 727 0.38 -47.95 29.79
C ASN A 727 -0.70 -49.01 30.10
N LEU A 728 -1.90 -48.85 29.55
CA LEU A 728 -3.01 -49.80 29.68
C LEU A 728 -2.96 -50.79 28.51
N GLU A 729 -2.81 -52.08 28.80
CA GLU A 729 -2.99 -53.11 27.77
C GLU A 729 -4.47 -53.19 27.36
N SER A 730 -4.73 -53.37 26.06
CA SER A 730 -6.08 -53.60 25.55
C SER A 730 -6.72 -54.85 26.17
N THR A 731 -5.93 -55.89 26.41
CA THR A 731 -6.28 -57.12 27.14
C THR A 731 -6.97 -56.84 28.49
N GLN A 732 -6.46 -55.89 29.28
CA GLN A 732 -6.99 -55.54 30.59
C GLN A 732 -8.32 -54.79 30.47
N ILE A 733 -8.44 -53.91 29.47
CA ILE A 733 -9.68 -53.17 29.20
C ILE A 733 -10.77 -54.12 28.68
N GLU A 734 -10.41 -55.06 27.79
CA GLU A 734 -11.28 -56.11 27.29
C GLU A 734 -11.71 -57.08 28.39
N LEU A 735 -10.81 -57.50 29.28
CA LEU A 735 -11.12 -58.30 30.47
C LEU A 735 -12.08 -57.56 31.41
N LEU A 736 -11.80 -56.30 31.75
CA LEU A 736 -12.67 -55.49 32.61
C LEU A 736 -14.03 -55.19 31.95
N ALA A 737 -14.07 -55.04 30.62
CA ALA A 737 -15.31 -54.90 29.86
C ALA A 737 -16.10 -56.22 29.81
N LYS A 738 -15.41 -57.36 29.69
CA LYS A 738 -15.99 -58.71 29.75
C LYS A 738 -16.56 -59.00 31.14
N GLU A 739 -15.80 -58.77 32.20
CA GLU A 739 -16.28 -58.89 33.59
C GLU A 739 -17.50 -58.00 33.85
N LYS A 740 -17.48 -56.74 33.39
CA LYS A 740 -18.65 -55.85 33.50
C LYS A 740 -19.84 -56.37 32.70
N ARG A 741 -19.61 -56.93 31.51
CA ARG A 741 -20.64 -57.53 30.65
C ARG A 741 -21.23 -58.83 31.23
N GLU A 742 -20.43 -59.60 31.96
CA GLU A 742 -20.87 -60.78 32.71
C GLU A 742 -21.63 -60.39 33.99
N LYS A 743 -21.10 -59.44 34.78
CA LYS A 743 -21.69 -59.00 36.06
C LYS A 743 -22.90 -58.06 35.91
N ARG A 744 -23.07 -57.38 34.77
CA ARG A 744 -24.11 -56.34 34.56
C ARG A 744 -24.84 -56.42 33.21
N GLY A 745 -24.50 -57.38 32.35
CA GLY A 745 -25.02 -57.48 30.99
C GLY A 745 -24.33 -56.53 29.99
N GLY A 746 -24.60 -56.75 28.70
CA GLY A 746 -24.21 -55.85 27.60
C GLY A 746 -25.41 -55.08 27.04
N PHE A 747 -25.15 -53.97 26.35
CA PHE A 747 -26.18 -53.09 25.77
C PHE A 747 -26.99 -53.71 24.63
N ASN A 748 -26.64 -54.92 24.18
CA ASN A 748 -27.30 -55.71 23.13
C ASN A 748 -28.83 -55.88 23.31
N LYS A 749 -29.37 -55.65 24.52
CA LYS A 749 -30.81 -55.74 24.84
C LYS A 749 -31.55 -54.39 24.80
N GLY A 750 -30.87 -53.27 24.57
CA GLY A 750 -31.49 -51.95 24.33
C GLY A 750 -32.28 -51.34 25.49
N TYR A 751 -32.15 -51.82 26.73
CA TYR A 751 -32.98 -51.38 27.85
C TYR A 751 -32.68 -49.94 28.28
N ILE A 752 -33.74 -49.12 28.39
CA ILE A 752 -33.73 -47.78 28.97
C ILE A 752 -34.53 -47.81 30.28
N LEU A 753 -33.86 -47.57 31.41
CA LEU A 753 -34.47 -47.54 32.74
C LEU A 753 -35.26 -46.24 32.95
N LYS A 754 -36.60 -46.30 32.98
CA LYS A 754 -37.47 -45.11 33.06
C LYS A 754 -37.89 -44.70 34.48
N LYS A 755 -38.05 -45.66 35.41
CA LYS A 755 -38.40 -45.43 36.82
C LYS A 755 -37.99 -46.65 37.67
N THR A 756 -37.76 -46.43 38.96
CA THR A 756 -37.68 -47.46 40.02
C THR A 756 -38.46 -46.98 41.24
N GLU A 757 -39.08 -47.89 41.98
CA GLU A 757 -39.82 -47.60 43.22
C GLU A 757 -39.79 -48.81 44.17
N GLU A 758 -39.91 -48.56 45.48
CA GLU A 758 -39.98 -49.59 46.52
C GLU A 758 -41.45 -49.87 46.92
N ILE A 759 -41.74 -51.10 47.32
CA ILE A 759 -43.11 -51.59 47.55
C ILE A 759 -43.20 -52.21 48.95
N SER A 760 -44.21 -51.81 49.73
CA SER A 760 -44.47 -52.34 51.08
C SER A 760 -45.15 -53.71 51.06
N ILE A 761 -44.91 -54.52 52.09
CA ILE A 761 -45.28 -55.95 52.15
C ILE A 761 -46.79 -56.18 52.38
N ILE A 762 -47.52 -55.22 52.98
CA ILE A 762 -48.95 -55.37 53.28
C ILE A 762 -49.80 -54.86 52.10
N LEU A 763 -50.33 -55.80 51.32
CA LEU A 763 -51.12 -55.53 50.11
C LEU A 763 -52.63 -55.38 50.41
N THR A 764 -53.08 -54.18 50.75
CA THR A 764 -54.50 -53.82 50.69
C THR A 764 -54.93 -53.58 49.24
N GLY A 765 -55.80 -54.44 48.71
CA GLY A 765 -56.13 -54.53 47.27
C GLY A 765 -56.68 -53.26 46.59
N LYS A 766 -56.74 -53.20 45.26
CA LYS A 766 -57.16 -54.28 44.35
C LYS A 766 -56.34 -54.37 43.05
N THR A 767 -56.19 -55.59 42.55
CA THR A 767 -55.72 -55.87 41.19
C THR A 767 -56.78 -55.59 40.12
N ARG A 768 -56.34 -55.02 38.98
CA ARG A 768 -56.85 -55.38 37.65
C ARG A 768 -55.66 -55.56 36.71
N LYS A 769 -55.56 -56.73 36.08
CA LYS A 769 -54.62 -56.97 34.97
C LYS A 769 -55.22 -56.41 33.68
N THR A 770 -54.34 -55.95 32.78
CA THR A 770 -54.64 -55.70 31.37
C THR A 770 -54.73 -57.02 30.59
N LEU A 771 -55.45 -57.01 29.47
CA LEU A 771 -55.36 -58.03 28.41
C LEU A 771 -55.64 -57.39 27.04
N PHE A 772 -54.56 -57.23 26.25
CA PHE A 772 -54.50 -56.97 24.80
C PHE A 772 -55.21 -55.73 24.21
N GLY A 773 -54.49 -55.02 23.32
CA GLY A 773 -55.00 -53.90 22.55
C GLY A 773 -53.93 -52.83 22.32
N GLU A 774 -53.28 -52.86 21.15
CA GLU A 774 -52.56 -51.69 20.62
C GLU A 774 -53.55 -50.74 19.92
N VAL A 775 -53.27 -49.44 19.95
CA VAL A 775 -53.43 -48.44 18.86
C VAL A 775 -52.88 -47.09 19.39
N GLY A 776 -52.52 -46.17 18.48
CA GLY A 776 -51.95 -44.84 18.78
C GLY A 776 -52.95 -43.81 19.36
N GLN A 777 -52.67 -42.50 19.29
CA GLN A 777 -51.70 -41.78 18.44
C GLN A 777 -51.10 -40.54 19.15
N GLU A 778 -49.98 -40.06 18.59
CA GLU A 778 -49.48 -38.67 18.36
C GLU A 778 -50.09 -37.47 19.16
N ILE A 779 -49.36 -36.38 19.44
CA ILE A 779 -48.87 -35.39 18.45
C ILE A 779 -47.71 -34.52 19.01
N GLU A 780 -46.68 -34.31 18.16
CA GLU A 780 -45.70 -33.17 18.08
C GLU A 780 -44.92 -32.68 19.34
N GLY A 781 -43.97 -31.74 19.15
CA GLY A 781 -43.36 -30.98 20.27
C GLY A 781 -41.86 -30.66 20.27
N THR A 782 -41.17 -30.58 19.12
CA THR A 782 -39.87 -29.89 18.91
C THR A 782 -38.93 -29.61 20.12
N ASN A 783 -38.08 -30.59 20.44
CA ASN A 783 -36.61 -30.51 20.53
C ASN A 783 -35.89 -29.24 21.13
N LYS A 784 -34.95 -29.52 22.06
CA LYS A 784 -33.83 -28.67 22.57
C LYS A 784 -34.23 -27.48 23.48
N GLN A 785 -33.81 -27.46 24.75
CA GLN A 785 -32.44 -27.20 25.22
C GLN A 785 -31.83 -25.92 24.59
N ALA A 786 -31.47 -24.87 25.32
CA ALA A 786 -30.60 -24.84 26.50
C ALA A 786 -29.23 -25.54 26.28
N LYS A 787 -28.39 -25.01 25.37
CA LYS A 787 -27.05 -24.50 25.77
C LYS A 787 -26.47 -23.41 24.80
N HIS A 788 -25.71 -22.32 25.15
CA HIS A 788 -24.92 -21.94 26.37
C HIS A 788 -23.39 -22.46 26.10
N PRO A 789 -22.27 -21.65 26.07
CA PRO A 789 -21.34 -21.39 24.92
C PRO A 789 -19.94 -22.12 24.84
N LYS A 790 -19.07 -21.50 24.03
CA LYS A 790 -17.58 -21.39 24.08
C LYS A 790 -17.01 -20.85 25.42
N VAL A 791 -15.86 -21.26 25.99
CA VAL A 791 -14.96 -22.46 26.04
C VAL A 791 -13.74 -22.05 26.93
N LEU A 792 -13.16 -22.93 27.78
CA LEU A 792 -11.92 -22.77 28.63
C LEU A 792 -11.45 -21.33 28.99
N ASN A 793 -11.59 -20.91 30.26
CA ASN A 793 -11.77 -19.50 30.67
C ASN A 793 -12.99 -18.80 30.01
N SER A 794 -13.77 -19.55 29.25
CA SER A 794 -15.19 -19.33 29.06
C SER A 794 -16.03 -20.62 29.05
N ARG A 795 -15.52 -21.71 29.65
CA ARG A 795 -16.41 -22.72 30.27
C ARG A 795 -16.99 -22.19 31.61
N SER A 796 -16.56 -21.02 32.07
CA SER A 796 -17.38 -20.15 32.90
C SER A 796 -18.57 -19.62 32.09
N PRO A 797 -19.79 -19.53 32.65
CA PRO A 797 -20.84 -18.76 32.00
C PRO A 797 -20.42 -17.31 31.75
N LYS A 798 -20.94 -16.70 30.69
CA LYS A 798 -20.65 -15.31 30.33
C LYS A 798 -21.84 -14.62 29.66
N LYS A 799 -21.74 -13.29 29.54
CA LYS A 799 -22.76 -12.40 28.98
C LYS A 799 -22.22 -11.71 27.73
N ASP A 800 -23.02 -11.67 26.67
CA ASP A 800 -22.69 -11.05 25.37
C ASP A 800 -23.90 -10.22 24.91
N GLY A 801 -23.87 -8.92 25.22
CA GLY A 801 -25.03 -8.04 25.11
C GLY A 801 -26.23 -8.57 25.90
N PRO A 802 -27.40 -8.84 25.27
CA PRO A 802 -28.56 -9.43 25.93
C PRO A 802 -28.46 -10.95 26.11
N LYS A 803 -27.45 -11.63 25.56
CA LYS A 803 -27.36 -13.10 25.55
C LYS A 803 -26.56 -13.61 26.75
N LEU A 804 -27.13 -14.54 27.52
CA LEU A 804 -26.46 -15.24 28.62
C LEU A 804 -26.14 -16.69 28.21
N ILE A 805 -24.93 -17.17 28.49
CA ILE A 805 -24.37 -18.33 27.81
C ILE A 805 -23.49 -19.17 28.79
N ILE A 806 -23.80 -20.48 28.99
CA ILE A 806 -23.27 -21.52 29.95
C ILE A 806 -22.82 -22.86 29.27
N PRO A 807 -21.59 -23.41 29.38
CA PRO A 807 -21.22 -24.60 28.58
C PRO A 807 -21.98 -25.89 28.94
N MET A 808 -21.87 -26.92 28.09
CA MET A 808 -22.34 -28.29 28.38
C MET A 808 -21.58 -28.99 29.52
N ILE A 809 -20.29 -28.68 29.71
CA ILE A 809 -19.38 -29.30 30.67
C ILE A 809 -18.92 -28.21 31.65
N PRO A 810 -18.95 -28.42 32.98
CA PRO A 810 -18.52 -27.42 33.95
C PRO A 810 -17.05 -26.99 33.73
N PRO A 811 -16.68 -25.76 34.16
CA PRO A 811 -15.32 -25.27 34.01
C PRO A 811 -14.31 -26.05 34.85
N ASP A 812 -14.72 -26.53 36.02
CA ASP A 812 -13.89 -27.29 36.95
C ASP A 812 -14.65 -28.56 37.42
N PRO A 813 -14.05 -29.78 37.35
CA PRO A 813 -14.66 -31.02 37.82
C PRO A 813 -14.87 -31.14 39.34
N SER A 814 -14.28 -30.25 40.15
CA SER A 814 -14.34 -30.25 41.62
C SER A 814 -15.38 -29.27 42.18
N HIS A 815 -15.52 -28.08 41.58
CA HIS A 815 -16.46 -27.03 42.00
C HIS A 815 -17.92 -27.27 41.51
N ARG A 816 -18.43 -28.51 41.61
CA ARG A 816 -19.71 -28.95 41.00
C ARG A 816 -20.99 -28.34 41.60
N PHE A 817 -20.89 -27.48 42.61
CA PHE A 817 -22.06 -26.96 43.36
C PHE A 817 -22.09 -25.43 43.49
N GLU A 818 -21.14 -24.72 42.86
CA GLU A 818 -21.10 -23.26 42.91
C GLU A 818 -22.19 -22.60 42.05
N SER A 819 -22.60 -21.40 42.46
CA SER A 819 -23.58 -20.56 41.78
C SER A 819 -22.91 -19.35 41.14
N TYR A 820 -23.11 -19.15 39.82
CA TYR A 820 -22.59 -18.01 39.08
C TYR A 820 -23.69 -16.93 38.90
N PRO A 821 -23.60 -15.77 39.57
CA PRO A 821 -24.59 -14.70 39.51
C PRO A 821 -24.39 -13.74 38.31
N PHE A 822 -25.49 -13.33 37.67
CA PHE A 822 -25.50 -12.36 36.56
C PHE A 822 -26.60 -11.32 36.76
N GLN A 823 -26.21 -10.05 36.90
CA GLN A 823 -27.14 -8.94 37.08
C GLN A 823 -27.56 -8.31 35.74
N PHE A 824 -28.79 -7.78 35.70
CA PHE A 824 -29.38 -7.06 34.57
C PHE A 824 -29.95 -5.70 35.06
N PRO A 825 -29.09 -4.69 35.31
CA PRO A 825 -29.50 -3.44 35.98
C PRO A 825 -30.65 -2.69 35.30
N LYS A 826 -30.74 -2.71 33.96
CA LYS A 826 -31.81 -2.08 33.17
C LYS A 826 -33.21 -2.68 33.46
N TYR A 827 -33.27 -3.89 34.02
CA TYR A 827 -34.51 -4.63 34.29
C TYR A 827 -34.68 -4.98 35.79
N GLY A 828 -33.68 -4.70 36.63
CA GLY A 828 -33.72 -4.97 38.08
C GLY A 828 -33.67 -6.45 38.47
N VAL A 829 -33.19 -7.34 37.60
CA VAL A 829 -33.20 -8.81 37.79
C VAL A 829 -31.78 -9.36 37.95
N THR A 830 -31.62 -10.40 38.77
CA THR A 830 -30.41 -11.23 38.85
C THR A 830 -30.75 -12.67 38.46
N MET A 831 -29.83 -13.35 37.79
CA MET A 831 -29.92 -14.77 37.44
C MET A 831 -28.74 -15.55 38.01
N ASN A 832 -28.99 -16.69 38.64
CA ASN A 832 -28.00 -17.55 39.27
C ASN A 832 -27.92 -18.89 38.54
N ILE A 833 -26.72 -19.32 38.14
CA ILE A 833 -26.51 -20.56 37.36
C ILE A 833 -25.76 -21.60 38.19
N ARG A 834 -26.25 -22.85 38.23
CA ARG A 834 -25.57 -23.98 38.90
C ARG A 834 -25.47 -25.20 37.96
N PHE A 835 -24.37 -25.96 38.06
CA PHE A 835 -24.20 -27.23 37.35
C PHE A 835 -24.62 -28.42 38.24
N ARG A 836 -25.01 -29.54 37.64
CA ARG A 836 -25.24 -30.84 38.29
C ARG A 836 -24.82 -31.98 37.35
N GLU A 837 -24.79 -33.22 37.84
CA GLU A 837 -24.28 -34.38 37.08
C GLU A 837 -24.99 -34.66 35.74
N LYS A 838 -26.22 -34.20 35.55
CA LYS A 838 -27.05 -34.48 34.36
C LYS A 838 -27.74 -33.24 33.77
N GLU A 839 -27.65 -32.09 34.46
CA GLU A 839 -28.49 -30.91 34.21
C GLU A 839 -27.74 -29.62 34.55
N ILE A 840 -28.26 -28.48 34.08
CA ILE A 840 -27.83 -27.14 34.49
C ILE A 840 -29.09 -26.40 34.95
N ILE A 841 -29.01 -25.79 36.12
CA ILE A 841 -30.12 -25.07 36.76
C ILE A 841 -29.89 -23.57 36.61
N ILE A 842 -30.97 -22.85 36.30
CA ILE A 842 -31.01 -21.40 36.23
C ILE A 842 -32.09 -20.94 37.21
N GLU A 843 -31.70 -20.18 38.22
CA GLU A 843 -32.58 -19.52 39.17
C GLU A 843 -32.69 -18.04 38.79
N ILE A 844 -33.86 -17.43 38.95
CA ILE A 844 -34.12 -16.02 38.62
C ILE A 844 -34.72 -15.38 39.87
N ASP A 845 -34.12 -14.29 40.35
CA ASP A 845 -34.59 -13.57 41.52
C ASP A 845 -35.88 -12.79 41.20
N GLU A 846 -36.73 -12.51 42.21
CA GLU A 846 -38.05 -11.90 42.01
C GLU A 846 -38.01 -10.58 41.22
N ILE A 847 -38.74 -10.53 40.11
CA ILE A 847 -38.88 -9.34 39.28
C ILE A 847 -39.83 -8.36 39.97
N LYS A 848 -39.29 -7.23 40.47
CA LYS A 848 -40.11 -6.14 41.03
C LYS A 848 -41.08 -5.60 39.97
N ALA A 849 -42.36 -5.51 40.33
CA ALA A 849 -43.47 -5.32 39.40
C ALA A 849 -43.36 -4.06 38.51
N ASP A 850 -42.70 -3.01 39.01
CA ASP A 850 -42.53 -1.73 38.31
C ASP A 850 -41.82 -1.87 36.94
N ASN A 851 -40.97 -2.89 36.76
CA ASN A 851 -40.19 -3.11 35.54
C ASN A 851 -40.90 -3.94 34.45
N ILE A 852 -42.12 -4.45 34.71
CA ILE A 852 -42.82 -5.36 33.77
C ILE A 852 -43.12 -4.70 32.42
N ARG A 853 -43.25 -3.36 32.36
CA ARG A 853 -43.47 -2.61 31.11
C ARG A 853 -42.28 -2.60 30.14
N LEU A 854 -41.08 -3.04 30.54
CA LEU A 854 -39.88 -3.05 29.69
C LEU A 854 -39.58 -4.42 29.04
N LEU A 855 -40.51 -5.38 29.12
CA LEU A 855 -40.32 -6.77 28.64
C LEU A 855 -41.07 -7.11 27.34
N PHE A 856 -41.73 -6.15 26.70
CA PHE A 856 -42.54 -6.36 25.47
C PHE A 856 -42.20 -5.41 24.30
N ASP A 857 -41.11 -4.64 24.39
CA ASP A 857 -40.50 -3.83 23.32
C ASP A 857 -39.04 -4.29 23.05
#